data_AF-A0A5R9E324-F1
#
_entry.id   AF-A0A5R9E324-F1
#
_cell.length_a   1.000
_cell.length_b   1.000
_cell.length_c   1.000
_cell.angle_alpha   90.00
_cell.angle_beta   90.00
_cell.angle_gamma   90.00
#
_symmetry.space_group_name_H-M   'P 1'
#
loop_
_entity.id
_entity.type
_entity.pdbx_description
1 polymer ?
#
loop_
_entity_poly.entity_id
_entity_poly.type
_entity_poly.pdbx_seq_one_letter_code
_entity_poly.pdbx_strand_id
1 'polypeptide(L)'
;MVDKSVEVLTPEPDESALTEHRIDGPAAGTGTAGAEKDFAEVLAGLVKAEQISTESHFFEDLCANSLVMAQFCARVRKRDGLPSVSMKDIYQYPTIRSLVKALVAETPAAEASPPSEPAESAVPVSRRTYLLCGTAQTLVFLAYCFALGTVTARGYEWVSRGSGLLHIYLRSMVFGSAAIITLCLFPIAAKWILVGRWKPQEFPIWGLAYLRFWTVKVLVNANPMRFYVGNPLYVLYLRALGARIGKGVTILSRTVPVCTDLLTIGDGTVIRKESYFIGYRAHAGRIQTGRVTIGRDAFVGEKTVLDIDTSMGDRAQLGHTSALQSGDSVPAGEHWHGSPAERTDVDYMRVPPARCGPLRRTLFGLGTVLQLFVLYVPLTVGGAYLLVTEIPALNQVLGPGATHITSAGLYVDALVLSVVLFFGFLVLGLVWLFTVPRLLSLAIEPDRVYPLYGLQYSLHRLIARMTNVKFFGWLFGDSSYIVHYLRFLGYDLSKVEQTGSNFGTHVQHESPYLTTVGTGTMVADGLSVMNAEFSGTSFRVSRAVIGPHSFLGNNIAYPSGGRTGENTLLATKVMIPLDGEVHEDVGLLGAPCFGIPRTVERDTRFDHLRTGDEFHRNLAAKNRYNLRTMAYWLFVRWVHSYVLTVFALATLDVYGVLGHLVIALYLSITLAFTACYFTLSERLITRFRPLEPKLCSIYDPYFWWHERLWKVPEHYLNLFSGTPYKTLLWRMLGVRMGRRVFDDGAGFTERTLTTIGDFCTLNQASTVQCHSQEDGTFKSDRSVLGTGCTLGVKSHVHYGVTMGDHAQLAADAFLMKGEEVPAHARWVGNPAAEARGAAYRPVALNGSPQPHAASGRG
;
A
#
# COMPACT_ATOMS: atom_id res chain seq x y z
N MET A 1 -52.22 -4.28 -12.99
CA MET A 1 -51.79 -2.89 -12.78
C MET A 1 -50.29 -2.92 -12.63
N VAL A 2 -49.62 -2.28 -13.58
CA VAL A 2 -48.17 -2.31 -13.78
C VAL A 2 -47.59 -1.14 -13.01
N ASP A 3 -46.79 -1.40 -11.98
CA ASP A 3 -46.00 -0.37 -11.33
C ASP A 3 -44.59 -0.38 -11.92
N LYS A 4 -44.23 0.75 -12.52
CA LYS A 4 -43.00 0.97 -13.27
C LYS A 4 -41.83 1.21 -12.32
N SER A 5 -40.87 0.29 -12.37
CA SER A 5 -39.52 0.45 -11.85
C SER A 5 -38.78 1.62 -12.52
N VAL A 6 -38.26 2.54 -11.70
CA VAL A 6 -37.37 3.63 -12.17
C VAL A 6 -35.97 3.07 -12.37
N GLU A 7 -35.66 2.67 -13.60
CA GLU A 7 -34.30 2.45 -14.08
C GLU A 7 -33.61 3.81 -14.29
N VAL A 8 -32.56 4.08 -13.52
CA VAL A 8 -31.62 5.15 -13.86
C VAL A 8 -30.59 4.56 -14.81
N LEU A 9 -30.87 4.67 -16.10
CA LEU A 9 -29.91 4.43 -17.18
C LEU A 9 -28.81 5.50 -17.11
N THR A 10 -27.58 5.07 -16.86
CA THR A 10 -26.37 5.81 -17.21
C THR A 10 -26.24 5.85 -18.73
N PRO A 11 -26.12 7.02 -19.40
CA PRO A 11 -25.90 7.04 -20.83
C PRO A 11 -24.48 6.56 -21.17
N GLU A 12 -24.36 5.71 -22.19
CA GLU A 12 -23.10 5.49 -22.91
C GLU A 12 -22.69 6.77 -23.66
N PRO A 13 -21.38 6.99 -23.91
CA PRO A 13 -20.91 8.20 -24.59
C PRO A 13 -21.10 8.04 -26.09
N ASP A 14 -22.09 8.72 -26.67
CA ASP A 14 -22.24 8.81 -28.12
C ASP A 14 -21.46 10.01 -28.65
N GLU A 15 -20.50 9.74 -29.53
CA GLU A 15 -19.75 10.73 -30.30
C GLU A 15 -20.65 11.31 -31.41
N SER A 16 -21.49 12.30 -31.10
CA SER A 16 -21.96 13.31 -32.09
C SER A 16 -22.98 14.29 -31.50
N ALA A 17 -22.50 15.37 -30.86
CA ALA A 17 -23.26 16.62 -30.78
C ALA A 17 -22.34 17.76 -30.32
N LEU A 18 -21.43 18.20 -31.19
CA LEU A 18 -20.92 19.56 -31.12
C LEU A 18 -22.03 20.47 -31.65
N THR A 19 -22.91 20.93 -30.75
CA THR A 19 -23.75 22.09 -31.02
C THR A 19 -23.75 22.92 -29.75
N GLU A 20 -23.08 24.07 -29.81
CA GLU A 20 -23.07 25.10 -28.80
C GLU A 20 -24.50 25.57 -28.52
N HIS A 21 -25.16 25.00 -27.51
CA HIS A 21 -26.25 25.69 -26.84
C HIS A 21 -25.66 26.53 -25.72
N ARG A 22 -25.38 27.79 -26.05
CA ARG A 22 -25.13 28.86 -25.10
C ARG A 22 -26.39 29.03 -24.26
N ILE A 23 -26.39 28.49 -23.05
CA ILE A 23 -27.39 28.82 -22.03
C ILE A 23 -26.89 30.13 -21.41
N ASP A 24 -27.49 31.25 -21.80
CA ASP A 24 -27.31 32.53 -21.11
C ASP A 24 -27.94 32.39 -19.72
N GLY A 25 -27.11 32.14 -18.70
CA GLY A 25 -27.52 32.14 -17.30
C GLY A 25 -27.63 33.56 -16.73
N PRO A 26 -28.57 33.84 -15.82
CA PRO A 26 -28.65 35.13 -15.13
C PRO A 26 -27.40 35.33 -14.25
N ALA A 27 -26.97 36.59 -14.11
CA ALA A 27 -25.82 36.98 -13.31
C ALA A 27 -25.89 36.43 -11.87
N ALA A 28 -24.77 35.88 -11.37
CA ALA A 28 -24.62 35.38 -10.00
C ALA A 28 -25.07 36.46 -9.00
N GLY A 29 -25.96 36.08 -8.08
CA GLY A 29 -26.47 36.99 -7.06
C GLY A 29 -25.35 37.34 -6.07
N THR A 30 -24.90 38.58 -6.05
CA THR A 30 -23.87 39.04 -5.10
C THR A 30 -24.45 39.15 -3.69
N GLY A 31 -24.23 38.12 -2.86
CA GLY A 31 -24.62 38.05 -1.45
C GLY A 31 -24.98 36.64 -0.98
N THR A 32 -25.05 36.41 0.34
CA THR A 32 -25.41 35.11 0.95
C THR A 32 -26.72 34.53 0.40
N ALA A 33 -27.75 35.36 0.22
CA ALA A 33 -29.03 34.94 -0.34
C ALA A 33 -28.95 34.54 -1.83
N GLY A 34 -28.04 35.16 -2.59
CA GLY A 34 -27.76 34.78 -3.98
C GLY A 34 -27.06 33.42 -4.06
N ALA A 35 -26.02 33.23 -3.26
CA ALA A 35 -25.30 31.96 -3.16
C ALA A 35 -26.20 30.82 -2.68
N GLU A 36 -27.08 31.04 -1.69
CA GLU A 36 -28.07 30.04 -1.25
C GLU A 36 -29.00 29.60 -2.40
N LYS A 37 -29.50 30.56 -3.19
CA LYS A 37 -30.38 30.27 -4.33
C LYS A 37 -29.66 29.47 -5.41
N ASP A 38 -28.43 29.85 -5.73
CA ASP A 38 -27.63 29.19 -6.77
C ASP A 38 -27.22 27.77 -6.33
N PHE A 39 -26.88 27.57 -5.06
CA PHE A 39 -26.64 26.23 -4.49
C PHE A 39 -27.92 25.37 -4.54
N ALA A 40 -29.07 25.93 -4.16
CA ALA A 40 -30.34 25.23 -4.21
C ALA A 40 -30.71 24.79 -5.63
N GLU A 41 -30.48 25.63 -6.63
CA GLU A 41 -30.74 25.31 -8.03
C GLU A 41 -29.85 24.17 -8.55
N VAL A 42 -28.56 24.18 -8.20
CA VAL A 42 -27.64 23.07 -8.55
C VAL A 42 -28.10 21.76 -7.92
N LEU A 43 -28.53 21.79 -6.66
CA LEU A 43 -29.00 20.60 -5.95
C LEU A 43 -30.34 20.10 -6.52
N ALA A 44 -31.26 21.00 -6.84
CA ALA A 44 -32.57 20.69 -7.45
C ALA A 44 -32.42 19.95 -8.78
N GLY A 45 -31.53 20.43 -9.66
CA GLY A 45 -31.21 19.75 -10.93
C GLY A 45 -30.59 18.36 -10.75
N LEU A 46 -29.92 18.12 -9.62
CA LEU A 46 -29.24 16.86 -9.31
C LEU A 46 -30.19 15.77 -8.82
N VAL A 47 -31.08 16.11 -7.89
CA VAL A 47 -32.08 15.18 -7.35
C VAL A 47 -33.37 15.15 -8.17
N LYS A 48 -33.43 15.92 -9.28
CA LYS A 48 -34.59 16.07 -10.16
C LYS A 48 -35.85 16.56 -9.42
N ALA A 49 -35.68 17.54 -8.53
CA ALA A 49 -36.77 18.25 -7.87
C ALA A 49 -36.98 19.61 -8.52
N GLU A 50 -38.23 20.10 -8.54
CA GLU A 50 -38.54 21.43 -9.08
C GLU A 50 -37.95 22.56 -8.21
N GLN A 51 -38.01 22.41 -6.88
CA GLN A 51 -37.44 23.35 -5.91
C GLN A 51 -36.97 22.59 -4.66
N ILE A 52 -35.92 23.08 -4.02
CA ILE A 52 -35.40 22.56 -2.74
C ILE A 52 -35.34 23.69 -1.72
N SER A 53 -35.79 23.42 -0.50
CA SER A 53 -35.65 24.35 0.62
C SER A 53 -34.18 24.48 1.03
N THR A 54 -33.71 25.69 1.36
CA THR A 54 -32.32 25.89 1.80
C THR A 54 -32.03 25.28 3.18
N GLU A 55 -33.07 24.88 3.90
CA GLU A 55 -33.02 24.19 5.19
C GLU A 55 -33.13 22.67 5.07
N SER A 56 -33.41 22.11 3.88
CA SER A 56 -33.49 20.66 3.70
C SER A 56 -32.15 20.01 4.01
N HIS A 57 -32.18 19.00 4.89
CA HIS A 57 -31.01 18.23 5.26
C HIS A 57 -30.59 17.33 4.10
N PHE A 58 -29.33 17.44 3.67
CA PHE A 58 -28.80 16.68 2.53
C PHE A 58 -29.05 15.17 2.67
N PHE A 59 -28.88 14.62 3.88
CA PHE A 59 -28.91 13.17 4.10
C PHE A 59 -30.28 12.65 4.54
N GLU A 60 -31.03 13.43 5.30
CA GLU A 60 -32.27 12.97 5.95
C GLU A 60 -33.48 13.28 5.06
N ASP A 61 -33.54 14.50 4.51
CA ASP A 61 -34.67 14.93 3.68
C ASP A 61 -34.47 14.59 2.21
N LEU A 62 -33.24 14.75 1.71
CA LEU A 62 -32.93 14.62 0.29
C LEU A 62 -32.30 13.27 -0.08
N CYS A 63 -32.05 12.40 0.92
CA CYS A 63 -31.44 11.09 0.74
C CYS A 63 -30.14 11.12 -0.10
N ALA A 64 -29.40 12.23 -0.02
CA ALA A 64 -28.17 12.40 -0.78
C ALA A 64 -27.10 11.43 -0.26
N ASN A 65 -26.32 10.88 -1.19
CA ASN A 65 -25.17 10.05 -0.89
C ASN A 65 -23.90 10.73 -1.42
N SER A 66 -22.74 10.16 -1.10
CA SER A 66 -21.44 10.70 -1.52
C SER A 66 -21.30 10.95 -3.03
N LEU A 67 -21.97 10.17 -3.90
CA LEU A 67 -21.90 10.40 -5.35
C LEU A 67 -22.71 11.64 -5.75
N VAL A 68 -23.89 11.82 -5.15
CA VAL A 68 -24.69 13.05 -5.33
C VAL A 68 -23.91 14.26 -4.82
N MET A 69 -23.24 14.14 -3.67
CA MET A 69 -22.35 15.18 -3.14
C MET A 69 -21.20 15.50 -4.09
N ALA A 70 -20.50 14.49 -4.62
CA ALA A 70 -19.40 14.71 -5.56
C ALA A 70 -19.86 15.48 -6.80
N GLN A 71 -21.00 15.07 -7.36
CA GLN A 71 -21.60 15.72 -8.51
C GLN A 71 -22.11 17.14 -8.20
N PHE A 72 -22.57 17.37 -6.96
CA PHE A 72 -22.93 18.70 -6.46
C PHE A 72 -21.70 19.59 -6.39
N CYS A 73 -20.64 19.15 -5.71
CA CYS A 73 -19.36 19.86 -5.65
C CYS A 73 -18.80 20.19 -7.04
N ALA A 74 -18.81 19.22 -7.96
CA ALA A 74 -18.33 19.41 -9.32
C ALA A 74 -19.15 20.46 -10.10
N ARG A 75 -20.49 20.47 -9.97
CA ARG A 75 -21.35 21.47 -10.63
C ARG A 75 -21.21 22.86 -10.01
N VAL A 76 -21.10 22.95 -8.68
CA VAL A 76 -20.84 24.23 -8.00
C VAL A 76 -19.52 24.83 -8.46
N ARG A 77 -18.44 24.03 -8.56
CA ARG A 77 -17.12 24.49 -9.05
C ARG A 77 -17.13 24.99 -10.49
N LYS A 78 -18.11 24.61 -11.31
CA LYS A 78 -18.27 25.07 -12.71
C LYS A 78 -19.09 26.37 -12.84
N ARG A 79 -19.68 26.87 -11.74
CA ARG A 79 -20.44 28.13 -11.73
C ARG A 79 -19.57 29.27 -11.21
N ASP A 80 -19.37 30.28 -12.05
CA ASP A 80 -18.60 31.47 -11.71
C ASP A 80 -19.28 32.24 -10.54
N GLY A 81 -18.48 32.68 -9.57
CA GLY A 81 -18.95 33.48 -8.43
C GLY A 81 -19.41 32.69 -7.20
N LEU A 82 -19.46 31.35 -7.27
CA LEU A 82 -19.75 30.52 -6.10
C LEU A 82 -18.47 30.11 -5.35
N PRO A 83 -18.49 30.08 -4.00
CA PRO A 83 -17.39 29.53 -3.23
C PRO A 83 -17.23 28.04 -3.55
N SER A 84 -15.98 27.60 -3.70
CA SER A 84 -15.67 26.18 -3.84
C SER A 84 -16.15 25.40 -2.61
N VAL A 85 -16.63 24.19 -2.81
CA VAL A 85 -17.18 23.32 -1.76
C VAL A 85 -16.54 21.94 -1.84
N SER A 86 -16.23 21.36 -0.68
CA SER A 86 -15.72 20.00 -0.52
C SER A 86 -16.78 19.07 0.09
N MET A 87 -16.57 17.75 -0.04
CA MET A 87 -17.43 16.77 0.66
C MET A 87 -17.39 16.95 2.18
N LYS A 88 -16.23 17.33 2.74
CA LYS A 88 -16.08 17.57 4.18
C LYS A 88 -17.04 18.67 4.63
N ASP A 89 -17.12 19.75 3.88
CA ASP A 89 -18.00 20.89 4.20
C ASP A 89 -19.47 20.48 4.21
N ILE A 90 -19.90 19.65 3.26
CA ILE A 90 -21.30 19.17 3.19
C ILE A 90 -21.64 18.26 4.38
N TYR A 91 -20.71 17.38 4.81
CA TYR A 91 -20.94 16.56 6.01
C TYR A 91 -20.99 17.40 7.30
N GLN A 92 -20.16 18.43 7.40
CA GLN A 92 -20.13 19.32 8.57
C GLN A 92 -21.31 20.29 8.61
N TYR A 93 -21.79 20.73 7.44
CA TYR A 93 -22.84 21.73 7.27
C TYR A 93 -23.93 21.20 6.33
N PRO A 94 -24.79 20.28 6.81
CA PRO A 94 -25.66 19.46 5.97
C PRO A 94 -26.96 20.15 5.50
N THR A 95 -27.02 21.47 5.51
CA THR A 95 -28.07 22.28 4.87
C THR A 95 -27.42 23.36 4.00
N ILE A 96 -28.09 23.78 2.92
CA ILE A 96 -27.55 24.84 2.04
C ILE A 96 -27.30 26.12 2.84
N ARG A 97 -28.22 26.49 3.74
CA ARG A 97 -28.06 27.67 4.60
C ARG A 97 -26.83 27.57 5.50
N SER A 98 -26.66 26.46 6.22
CA SER A 98 -25.48 26.28 7.08
C SER A 98 -24.18 26.26 6.27
N LEU A 99 -24.21 25.63 5.08
CA LEU A 99 -23.07 25.48 4.21
C LEU A 99 -22.61 26.83 3.64
N VAL A 100 -23.53 27.60 3.06
CA VAL A 100 -23.22 28.93 2.53
C VAL A 100 -22.77 29.86 3.65
N LYS A 101 -23.41 29.81 4.82
CA LYS A 101 -22.99 30.59 5.99
C LYS A 101 -21.56 30.26 6.41
N ALA A 102 -21.20 28.98 6.46
CA ALA A 102 -19.84 28.54 6.81
C ALA A 102 -18.81 28.99 5.77
N LEU A 103 -19.10 28.78 4.48
CA LEU A 103 -18.21 29.17 3.38
C LEU A 103 -17.98 30.69 3.31
N VAL A 104 -19.02 31.48 3.58
CA VAL A 104 -18.92 32.96 3.64
C VAL A 104 -18.20 33.42 4.91
N ALA A 105 -18.38 32.75 6.05
CA ALA A 105 -17.68 33.06 7.30
C ALA A 105 -16.18 32.71 7.24
N GLU A 106 -15.81 31.65 6.53
CA GLU A 106 -14.41 31.29 6.22
C GLU A 106 -13.77 32.19 5.16
N THR A 107 -14.54 33.12 4.61
CA THR A 107 -14.02 34.21 3.77
C THR A 107 -13.89 35.47 4.64
N PRO A 108 -12.81 35.67 5.43
CA PRO A 108 -12.46 37.03 5.85
C PRO A 108 -12.39 37.92 4.61
N ALA A 109 -12.46 39.24 4.81
CA ALA A 109 -12.04 40.22 3.80
C ALA A 109 -10.55 40.01 3.46
N ALA A 110 -10.27 38.97 2.69
CA ALA A 110 -8.97 38.54 2.26
C ALA A 110 -8.69 39.24 0.95
N GLU A 111 -7.59 40.00 0.91
CA GLU A 111 -6.84 40.20 -0.31
C GLU A 111 -6.84 38.88 -1.10
N ALA A 112 -7.24 38.95 -2.37
CA ALA A 112 -7.31 37.81 -3.26
C ALA A 112 -6.08 36.92 -3.05
N SER A 113 -6.30 35.77 -2.41
CA SER A 113 -5.24 34.77 -2.29
C SER A 113 -4.78 34.49 -3.72
N PRO A 114 -3.48 34.58 -4.02
CA PRO A 114 -3.02 34.38 -5.38
C PRO A 114 -3.51 33.00 -5.85
N PRO A 115 -4.00 32.88 -7.10
CA PRO A 115 -4.43 31.60 -7.63
C PRO A 115 -3.32 30.59 -7.39
N SER A 116 -3.69 29.42 -6.85
CA SER A 116 -2.78 28.29 -6.66
C SER A 116 -2.00 28.08 -7.96
N GLU A 117 -0.67 28.05 -7.88
CA GLU A 117 0.16 27.87 -9.06
C GLU A 117 -0.30 26.62 -9.84
N PRO A 118 -0.54 26.74 -11.16
CA PRO A 118 -1.00 25.61 -11.94
C PRO A 118 -0.02 24.44 -11.78
N ALA A 119 -0.56 23.23 -11.70
CA ALA A 119 0.26 22.03 -11.76
C ALA A 119 1.23 22.05 -12.96
N GLU A 120 2.52 21.89 -12.68
CA GLU A 120 3.56 21.87 -13.71
C GLU A 120 3.29 20.75 -14.72
N SER A 121 3.39 21.08 -16.01
CA SER A 121 3.14 20.13 -17.09
C SER A 121 4.32 19.18 -17.28
N ALA A 122 4.02 17.90 -17.52
CA ALA A 122 5.04 16.88 -17.67
C ALA A 122 5.90 17.13 -18.92
N VAL A 123 7.23 17.11 -18.77
CA VAL A 123 8.15 17.25 -19.91
C VAL A 123 8.09 15.98 -20.77
N PRO A 124 7.72 16.07 -22.07
CA PRO A 124 7.59 14.89 -22.92
C PRO A 124 8.95 14.22 -23.14
N VAL A 125 9.04 12.91 -22.84
CA VAL A 125 10.27 12.14 -23.07
C VAL A 125 10.28 11.54 -24.47
N SER A 126 11.42 11.64 -25.16
CA SER A 126 11.59 11.04 -26.49
C SER A 126 11.39 9.52 -26.45
N ARG A 127 10.79 8.95 -27.50
CA ARG A 127 10.63 7.49 -27.61
C ARG A 127 11.97 6.75 -27.54
N ARG A 128 13.02 7.34 -28.11
CA ARG A 128 14.37 6.76 -28.12
C ARG A 128 14.94 6.66 -26.71
N THR A 129 14.88 7.74 -25.93
CA THR A 129 15.36 7.77 -24.53
C THR A 129 14.62 6.75 -23.66
N TYR A 130 13.30 6.68 -23.80
CA TYR A 130 12.46 5.71 -23.09
C TYR A 130 12.86 4.26 -23.38
N LEU A 131 13.04 3.92 -24.66
CA LEU A 131 13.44 2.56 -25.07
C LEU A 131 14.88 2.24 -24.67
N LEU A 132 15.82 3.17 -24.85
CA LEU A 132 17.23 2.99 -24.46
C LEU A 132 17.35 2.75 -22.95
N CYS A 133 16.60 3.50 -22.13
CA CYS A 133 16.57 3.30 -20.69
C CYS A 133 16.03 1.91 -20.34
N GLY A 134 14.89 1.50 -20.92
CA GLY A 134 14.32 0.17 -20.71
C GLY A 134 15.28 -0.97 -21.11
N THR A 135 15.94 -0.84 -22.25
CA THR A 135 16.97 -1.80 -22.68
C THR A 135 18.14 -1.85 -21.70
N ALA A 136 18.65 -0.69 -21.25
CA ALA A 136 19.73 -0.64 -20.27
C ALA A 136 19.32 -1.27 -18.93
N GLN A 137 18.09 -1.03 -18.46
CA GLN A 137 17.54 -1.69 -17.26
C GLN A 137 17.53 -3.22 -17.40
N THR A 138 17.11 -3.72 -18.56
CA THR A 138 17.14 -5.16 -18.87
C THR A 138 18.56 -5.71 -18.87
N LEU A 139 19.52 -5.01 -19.49
CA LEU A 139 20.93 -5.44 -19.49
C LEU A 139 21.52 -5.48 -18.07
N VAL A 140 21.21 -4.50 -17.22
CA VAL A 140 21.61 -4.49 -15.81
C VAL A 140 21.01 -5.69 -15.07
N PHE A 141 19.73 -5.99 -15.29
CA PHE A 141 19.07 -7.15 -14.68
C PHE A 141 19.68 -8.48 -15.14
N LEU A 142 19.94 -8.65 -16.44
CA LEU A 142 20.57 -9.85 -16.99
C LEU A 142 22.00 -10.02 -16.47
N ALA A 143 22.78 -8.94 -16.39
CA ALA A 143 24.11 -8.96 -15.81
C ALA A 143 24.09 -9.35 -14.33
N TYR A 144 23.12 -8.83 -13.56
CA TYR A 144 22.92 -9.20 -12.16
C TYR A 144 22.55 -10.69 -12.01
N CYS A 145 21.62 -11.20 -12.83
CA CYS A 145 21.24 -12.62 -12.84
C CYS A 145 22.43 -13.52 -13.20
N PHE A 146 23.25 -13.11 -14.17
CA PHE A 146 24.45 -13.84 -14.57
C PHE A 146 25.51 -13.88 -13.48
N ALA A 147 25.78 -12.74 -12.82
CA ALA A 147 26.71 -12.68 -11.71
C ALA A 147 26.22 -13.54 -10.52
N LEU A 148 24.95 -13.39 -10.13
CA LEU A 148 24.36 -14.16 -9.03
C LEU A 148 24.35 -15.66 -9.33
N GLY A 149 23.97 -16.04 -10.55
CA GLY A 149 23.96 -17.44 -10.99
C GLY A 149 25.35 -18.06 -10.96
N THR A 150 26.36 -17.35 -11.48
CA THR A 150 27.77 -17.79 -11.47
C THR A 150 28.31 -17.98 -10.05
N VAL A 151 28.06 -17.01 -9.16
CA VAL A 151 28.51 -17.11 -7.76
C VAL A 151 27.83 -18.27 -7.03
N THR A 152 26.52 -18.44 -7.24
CA THR A 152 25.75 -19.52 -6.60
C THR A 152 26.20 -20.90 -7.08
N ALA A 153 26.40 -21.08 -8.39
CA ALA A 153 26.92 -22.32 -8.97
C ALA A 153 28.29 -22.70 -8.39
N ARG A 154 29.26 -21.77 -8.44
CA ARG A 154 30.62 -22.03 -7.92
C ARG A 154 30.61 -22.29 -6.42
N GLY A 155 29.76 -21.59 -5.69
CA GLY A 155 29.53 -21.85 -4.28
C GLY A 155 29.02 -23.25 -4.00
N TYR A 156 28.00 -23.68 -4.75
CA TYR A 156 27.43 -25.02 -4.66
C TYR A 156 28.47 -26.11 -4.96
N GLU A 157 29.23 -25.98 -6.06
CA GLU A 157 30.32 -26.89 -6.39
C GLU A 157 31.40 -26.94 -5.30
N TRP A 158 31.72 -25.80 -4.70
CA TRP A 158 32.69 -25.75 -3.62
C TRP A 158 32.17 -26.43 -2.34
N VAL A 159 30.91 -26.20 -1.96
CA VAL A 159 30.29 -26.83 -0.79
C VAL A 159 30.16 -28.34 -0.96
N SER A 160 29.68 -28.79 -2.12
CA SER A 160 29.44 -30.22 -2.42
C SER A 160 30.70 -31.08 -2.45
N ARG A 161 31.88 -30.50 -2.68
CA ARG A 161 33.18 -31.19 -2.55
C ARG A 161 33.55 -31.56 -1.10
N GLY A 162 32.76 -31.19 -0.10
CA GLY A 162 33.04 -31.48 1.32
C GLY A 162 32.78 -32.95 1.66
N SER A 163 33.72 -33.61 2.34
CA SER A 163 33.56 -34.97 2.83
C SER A 163 32.93 -34.99 4.24
N GLY A 164 31.70 -35.47 4.35
CA GLY A 164 30.99 -35.61 5.63
C GLY A 164 30.32 -34.33 6.14
N LEU A 165 29.44 -34.51 7.13
CA LEU A 165 28.51 -33.48 7.62
C LEU A 165 29.19 -32.21 8.12
N LEU A 166 30.27 -32.34 8.90
CA LEU A 166 30.98 -31.21 9.48
C LEU A 166 31.65 -30.34 8.40
N HIS A 167 32.30 -30.96 7.42
CA HIS A 167 32.95 -30.22 6.34
C HIS A 167 31.94 -29.53 5.42
N ILE A 168 30.82 -30.19 5.12
CA ILE A 168 29.72 -29.56 4.38
C ILE A 168 29.19 -28.36 5.15
N TYR A 169 28.88 -28.53 6.44
CA TYR A 169 28.40 -27.46 7.30
C TYR A 169 29.37 -26.26 7.33
N LEU A 170 30.67 -26.49 7.55
CA LEU A 170 31.67 -25.42 7.60
C LEU A 170 31.83 -24.71 6.25
N ARG A 171 31.80 -25.44 5.13
CA ARG A 171 31.84 -24.83 3.79
C ARG A 171 30.57 -24.04 3.51
N SER A 172 29.39 -24.57 3.84
CA SER A 172 28.12 -23.84 3.71
C SER A 172 28.11 -22.58 4.56
N MET A 173 28.66 -22.64 5.78
CA MET A 173 28.84 -21.49 6.65
C MET A 173 29.73 -20.44 5.99
N VAL A 174 30.91 -20.81 5.51
CA VAL A 174 31.86 -19.87 4.88
C VAL A 174 31.27 -19.26 3.60
N PHE A 175 30.79 -20.08 2.67
CA PHE A 175 30.25 -19.60 1.40
C PHE A 175 28.99 -18.75 1.62
N GLY A 176 28.04 -19.26 2.40
CA GLY A 176 26.79 -18.55 2.64
C GLY A 176 27.00 -17.26 3.43
N SER A 177 27.97 -17.22 4.35
CA SER A 177 28.34 -15.99 5.05
C SER A 177 28.93 -14.97 4.08
N ALA A 178 29.87 -15.39 3.23
CA ALA A 178 30.43 -14.53 2.19
C ALA A 178 29.34 -14.02 1.24
N ALA A 179 28.44 -14.89 0.78
CA ALA A 179 27.34 -14.54 -0.11
C ALA A 179 26.38 -13.52 0.51
N ILE A 180 25.96 -13.70 1.77
CA ILE A 180 25.11 -12.74 2.48
C ILE A 180 25.83 -11.42 2.70
N ILE A 181 27.10 -11.44 3.11
CA ILE A 181 27.89 -10.22 3.30
C ILE A 181 27.99 -9.47 1.97
N THR A 182 28.33 -10.15 0.88
CA THR A 182 28.36 -9.55 -0.45
C THR A 182 26.99 -8.99 -0.85
N LEU A 183 25.90 -9.72 -0.66
CA LEU A 183 24.56 -9.25 -0.98
C LEU A 183 24.13 -8.03 -0.15
N CYS A 184 24.63 -7.91 1.08
CA CYS A 184 24.36 -6.76 1.95
C CYS A 184 25.23 -5.54 1.58
N LEU A 185 26.52 -5.75 1.29
CA LEU A 185 27.49 -4.69 0.99
C LEU A 185 27.41 -4.19 -0.46
N PHE A 186 27.00 -5.05 -1.40
CA PHE A 186 26.96 -4.70 -2.82
C PHE A 186 26.06 -3.49 -3.12
N PRO A 187 24.82 -3.39 -2.60
CA PRO A 187 23.99 -2.20 -2.79
C PRO A 187 24.60 -0.93 -2.19
N ILE A 188 25.35 -1.05 -1.07
CA ILE A 188 26.06 0.08 -0.46
C ILE A 188 27.17 0.56 -1.41
N ALA A 189 28.02 -0.35 -1.87
CA ALA A 189 29.09 -0.03 -2.82
C ALA A 189 28.53 0.56 -4.12
N ALA A 190 27.49 -0.07 -4.68
CA ALA A 190 26.82 0.40 -5.89
C ALA A 190 26.25 1.83 -5.71
N LYS A 191 25.65 2.15 -4.57
CA LYS A 191 25.18 3.51 -4.26
C LYS A 191 26.33 4.51 -4.28
N TRP A 192 27.44 4.21 -3.60
CA TRP A 192 28.58 5.13 -3.51
C TRP A 192 29.32 5.31 -4.84
N ILE A 193 29.41 4.26 -5.67
CA ILE A 193 30.04 4.30 -6.99
C ILE A 193 29.12 4.96 -8.03
N LEU A 194 27.87 4.53 -8.10
CA LEU A 194 26.93 4.97 -9.12
C LEU A 194 26.31 6.32 -8.80
N VAL A 195 26.23 6.77 -7.55
CA VAL A 195 25.56 8.04 -7.22
C VAL A 195 26.45 8.94 -6.38
N GLY A 196 27.15 8.37 -5.40
CA GLY A 196 27.89 9.14 -4.40
C GLY A 196 26.97 9.61 -3.28
N ARG A 197 27.00 10.90 -2.95
CA ARG A 197 26.10 11.50 -1.94
C ARG A 197 24.84 12.03 -2.61
N TRP A 198 23.67 11.62 -2.13
CA TRP A 198 22.42 12.25 -2.52
C TRP A 198 22.41 13.73 -2.09
N LYS A 199 21.96 14.60 -3.01
CA LYS A 199 21.73 16.03 -2.80
C LYS A 199 20.30 16.35 -3.20
N PRO A 200 19.64 17.35 -2.59
CA PRO A 200 18.36 17.82 -3.10
C PRO A 200 18.56 18.35 -4.52
N GLN A 201 17.86 17.75 -5.47
CA GLN A 201 17.95 18.04 -6.89
C GLN A 201 16.78 17.40 -7.65
N GLU A 202 16.60 17.84 -8.88
CA GLU A 202 15.66 17.26 -9.83
C GLU A 202 16.36 16.74 -11.08
N PHE A 203 15.91 15.60 -11.59
CA PHE A 203 16.42 15.06 -12.86
C PHE A 203 15.31 14.35 -13.65
N PRO A 204 15.37 14.38 -14.99
CA PRO A 204 14.33 13.79 -15.83
C PRO A 204 14.29 12.26 -15.68
N ILE A 205 13.07 11.72 -15.66
CA ILE A 205 12.82 10.28 -15.72
C ILE A 205 13.31 9.75 -17.09
N TRP A 206 13.77 8.50 -17.11
CA TRP A 206 14.33 7.79 -18.28
C TRP A 206 15.72 8.28 -18.75
N GLY A 207 16.30 9.32 -18.14
CA GLY A 207 17.68 9.74 -18.39
C GLY A 207 18.74 8.83 -17.73
N LEU A 208 20.02 9.13 -17.96
CA LEU A 208 21.14 8.40 -17.33
C LEU A 208 21.16 8.56 -15.80
N ALA A 209 20.85 9.75 -15.29
CA ALA A 209 20.70 9.98 -13.85
C ALA A 209 19.59 9.11 -13.26
N TYR A 210 18.46 8.99 -13.97
CA TYR A 210 17.38 8.09 -13.60
C TYR A 210 17.80 6.62 -13.64
N LEU A 211 18.57 6.16 -14.63
CA LEU A 211 19.06 4.78 -14.67
C LEU A 211 19.97 4.46 -13.47
N ARG A 212 20.86 5.39 -13.09
CA ARG A 212 21.72 5.27 -11.89
C ARG A 212 20.86 5.19 -10.62
N PHE A 213 19.89 6.09 -10.50
CA PHE A 213 18.92 6.10 -9.40
C PHE A 213 18.11 4.80 -9.32
N TRP A 214 17.53 4.34 -10.43
CA TRP A 214 16.75 3.12 -10.51
C TRP A 214 17.57 1.89 -10.11
N THR A 215 18.81 1.80 -10.59
CA THR A 215 19.71 0.69 -10.27
C THR A 215 19.94 0.61 -8.75
N VAL A 216 20.29 1.74 -8.12
CA VAL A 216 20.47 1.82 -6.67
C VAL A 216 19.17 1.48 -5.93
N LYS A 217 18.04 2.04 -6.35
CA LYS A 217 16.72 1.77 -5.76
C LYS A 217 16.38 0.28 -5.76
N VAL A 218 16.54 -0.41 -6.89
CA VAL A 218 16.24 -1.83 -7.01
C VAL A 218 17.17 -2.65 -6.12
N LEU A 219 18.48 -2.35 -6.11
CA LEU A 219 19.45 -3.05 -5.28
C LEU A 219 19.21 -2.85 -3.77
N VAL A 220 18.84 -1.64 -3.36
CA VAL A 220 18.50 -1.34 -1.96
C VAL A 220 17.21 -2.06 -1.54
N ASN A 221 16.18 -2.08 -2.41
CA ASN A 221 14.93 -2.78 -2.11
C ASN A 221 15.04 -4.31 -2.13
N ALA A 222 16.01 -4.86 -2.88
CA ALA A 222 16.34 -6.28 -2.90
C ALA A 222 17.23 -6.72 -1.72
N ASN A 223 17.78 -5.78 -0.94
CA ASN A 223 18.73 -6.09 0.12
C ASN A 223 18.08 -6.88 1.29
N PRO A 224 18.69 -7.98 1.77
CA PRO A 224 18.18 -8.77 2.90
C PRO A 224 18.00 -7.98 4.20
N MET A 225 18.75 -6.88 4.40
CA MET A 225 18.66 -6.06 5.61
C MET A 225 17.25 -5.50 5.86
N ARG A 226 16.40 -5.40 4.84
CA ARG A 226 14.98 -5.02 4.98
C ARG A 226 14.16 -5.96 5.88
N PHE A 227 14.59 -7.20 6.07
CA PHE A 227 13.92 -8.17 6.95
C PHE A 227 14.31 -8.00 8.44
N TYR A 228 15.31 -7.17 8.72
CA TYR A 228 15.83 -6.87 10.05
C TYR A 228 15.27 -5.57 10.64
N VAL A 229 14.13 -5.09 10.12
CA VAL A 229 13.41 -3.95 10.67
C VAL A 229 13.04 -4.19 12.14
N GLY A 230 13.32 -3.20 12.99
CA GLY A 230 13.28 -3.30 14.45
C GLY A 230 14.54 -3.89 15.08
N ASN A 231 15.61 -4.16 14.31
CA ASN A 231 16.91 -4.60 14.80
C ASN A 231 17.94 -3.46 14.68
N PRO A 232 18.91 -3.31 15.61
CA PRO A 232 19.96 -2.30 15.50
C PRO A 232 20.81 -2.40 14.22
N LEU A 233 20.94 -3.60 13.63
CA LEU A 233 21.65 -3.82 12.37
C LEU A 233 21.05 -3.02 11.20
N TYR A 234 19.73 -2.86 11.18
CA TYR A 234 19.06 -2.10 10.13
C TYR A 234 19.45 -0.60 10.18
N VAL A 235 19.62 -0.05 11.38
CA VAL A 235 20.12 1.32 11.56
C VAL A 235 21.55 1.46 11.05
N LEU A 236 22.42 0.48 11.32
CA LEU A 236 23.80 0.47 10.80
C LEU A 236 23.82 0.42 9.26
N TYR A 237 22.95 -0.40 8.67
CA TYR A 237 22.79 -0.48 7.22
C TYR A 237 22.39 0.86 6.60
N LEU A 238 21.38 1.54 7.16
CA LEU A 238 20.95 2.85 6.67
C LEU A 238 22.05 3.92 6.83
N ARG A 239 22.81 3.88 7.93
CA ARG A 239 23.99 4.74 8.11
C ARG A 239 25.07 4.49 7.07
N ALA A 240 25.34 3.23 6.74
CA ALA A 240 26.31 2.87 5.69
C ALA A 240 25.88 3.34 4.29
N LEU A 241 24.57 3.43 4.04
CA LEU A 241 24.02 4.06 2.84
C LEU A 241 24.10 5.60 2.88
N GLY A 242 24.38 6.22 4.02
CA GLY A 242 24.59 7.67 4.16
C GLY A 242 23.59 8.40 5.09
N ALA A 243 22.60 7.70 5.66
CA ALA A 243 21.62 8.32 6.56
C ALA A 243 22.26 8.76 7.88
N ARG A 244 21.80 9.89 8.42
CA ARG A 244 22.27 10.44 9.70
C ARG A 244 21.30 10.04 10.80
N ILE A 245 21.55 8.89 11.42
CA ILE A 245 20.65 8.32 12.43
C ILE A 245 21.32 8.35 13.80
N GLY A 246 20.63 8.93 14.78
CA GLY A 246 21.04 9.04 16.18
C GLY A 246 21.09 7.71 16.93
N LYS A 247 21.54 7.76 18.19
CA LYS A 247 21.59 6.62 19.11
C LYS A 247 20.17 6.28 19.59
N GLY A 248 19.89 5.02 19.85
CA GLY A 248 18.62 4.64 20.48
C GLY A 248 17.40 4.57 19.56
N VAL A 249 17.54 4.95 18.28
CA VAL A 249 16.45 4.98 17.30
C VAL A 249 15.86 3.59 17.03
N THR A 250 14.54 3.52 16.93
CA THR A 250 13.78 2.30 16.62
C THR A 250 12.94 2.49 15.36
N ILE A 251 13.34 1.82 14.27
CA ILE A 251 12.62 1.87 12.98
C ILE A 251 11.90 0.53 12.77
N LEU A 252 10.57 0.58 12.68
CA LEU A 252 9.69 -0.57 12.47
C LEU A 252 9.05 -0.60 11.07
N SER A 253 9.27 0.43 10.25
CA SER A 253 8.84 0.46 8.85
C SER A 253 9.74 -0.39 7.95
N ARG A 254 9.10 -1.11 7.01
CA ARG A 254 9.77 -1.88 5.94
C ARG A 254 10.01 -1.06 4.68
N THR A 255 9.50 0.17 4.61
CA THR A 255 9.79 1.10 3.52
C THR A 255 11.25 1.53 3.64
N VAL A 256 12.07 1.16 2.66
CA VAL A 256 13.51 1.48 2.68
C VAL A 256 13.71 2.84 1.98
N PRO A 257 14.28 3.85 2.67
CA PRO A 257 14.60 5.12 2.03
C PRO A 257 15.68 4.93 0.96
N VAL A 258 15.49 5.54 -0.21
CA VAL A 258 16.44 5.43 -1.34
C VAL A 258 17.47 6.56 -1.27
N CYS A 259 17.01 7.78 -1.00
CA CYS A 259 17.86 8.97 -0.91
C CYS A 259 18.39 9.16 0.51
N THR A 260 19.11 8.15 1.00
CA THR A 260 19.55 8.03 2.40
C THR A 260 20.35 9.21 2.94
N ASP A 261 21.22 9.86 2.16
CA ASP A 261 22.00 11.03 2.64
C ASP A 261 21.12 12.26 2.99
N LEU A 262 19.87 12.26 2.55
CA LEU A 262 18.89 13.31 2.80
C LEU A 262 18.01 13.01 4.04
N LEU A 263 18.20 11.85 4.67
CA LEU A 263 17.48 11.43 5.87
C LEU A 263 18.30 11.72 7.13
N THR A 264 17.72 12.49 8.04
CA THR A 264 18.25 12.74 9.39
C THR A 264 17.23 12.31 10.43
N ILE A 265 17.65 11.53 11.41
CA ILE A 265 16.81 11.03 12.52
C ILE A 265 17.59 11.24 13.82
N GLY A 266 17.04 11.99 14.77
CA GLY A 266 17.63 12.24 16.08
C GLY A 266 17.61 11.02 17.01
N ASP A 267 18.34 11.12 18.11
CA ASP A 267 18.43 10.08 19.15
C ASP A 267 17.05 9.70 19.70
N GLY A 268 16.85 8.44 20.11
CA GLY A 268 15.64 8.00 20.82
C GLY A 268 14.35 7.88 20.00
N THR A 269 14.34 8.38 18.76
CA THR A 269 13.17 8.45 17.89
C THR A 269 12.58 7.10 17.50
N VAL A 270 11.24 7.04 17.42
CA VAL A 270 10.46 5.85 17.04
C VAL A 270 9.74 6.09 15.73
N ILE A 271 9.92 5.18 14.77
CA ILE A 271 9.17 5.15 13.52
C ILE A 271 8.41 3.83 13.44
N ARG A 272 7.09 3.91 13.39
CA ARG A 272 6.18 2.75 13.36
C ARG A 272 6.19 2.03 11.99
N LYS A 273 5.50 0.89 11.90
CA LYS A 273 5.39 0.14 10.64
C LYS A 273 4.54 0.91 9.63
N GLU A 274 4.75 0.62 8.34
CA GLU A 274 3.99 1.24 7.24
C GLU A 274 4.06 2.78 7.14
N SER A 275 5.05 3.39 7.80
CA SER A 275 5.40 4.81 7.61
C SER A 275 6.31 4.98 6.39
N TYR A 276 6.10 6.05 5.61
CA TYR A 276 6.83 6.35 4.38
C TYR A 276 7.71 7.60 4.57
N PHE A 277 9.00 7.50 4.27
CA PHE A 277 10.00 8.58 4.40
C PHE A 277 11.11 8.39 3.37
N ILE A 278 10.71 8.24 2.10
CA ILE A 278 11.53 7.61 1.05
C ILE A 278 12.70 8.51 0.59
N GLY A 279 12.56 9.84 0.74
CA GLY A 279 13.55 10.85 0.35
C GLY A 279 13.52 11.26 -1.13
N TYR A 280 12.52 10.79 -1.88
CA TYR A 280 12.24 11.24 -3.24
C TYR A 280 10.73 11.13 -3.54
N ARG A 281 10.30 11.85 -4.58
CA ARG A 281 9.02 11.65 -5.26
C ARG A 281 9.20 11.84 -6.76
N ALA A 282 8.32 11.26 -7.55
CA ALA A 282 8.21 11.54 -8.97
C ALA A 282 7.11 12.58 -9.20
N HIS A 283 7.40 13.57 -10.05
CA HIS A 283 6.51 14.69 -10.34
C HIS A 283 6.76 15.18 -11.76
N ALA A 284 5.70 15.36 -12.57
CA ALA A 284 5.78 15.95 -13.91
C ALA A 284 6.91 15.38 -14.82
N GLY A 285 7.14 14.06 -14.80
CA GLY A 285 8.19 13.43 -15.60
C GLY A 285 9.63 13.59 -15.06
N ARG A 286 9.79 14.05 -13.81
CA ARG A 286 11.06 14.20 -13.10
C ARG A 286 11.05 13.42 -11.79
N ILE A 287 12.23 13.05 -11.31
CA ILE A 287 12.45 12.63 -9.91
C ILE A 287 12.93 13.86 -9.15
N GLN A 288 12.21 14.19 -8.08
CA GLN A 288 12.59 15.20 -7.10
C GLN A 288 13.13 14.48 -5.87
N THR A 289 14.33 14.86 -5.43
CA THR A 289 14.94 14.36 -4.20
C THR A 289 14.98 15.48 -3.17
N GLY A 290 14.66 15.18 -1.91
CA GLY A 290 14.60 16.20 -0.87
C GLY A 290 14.74 15.63 0.53
N ARG A 291 14.84 16.52 1.52
CA ARG A 291 15.27 16.19 2.89
C ARG A 291 14.11 15.70 3.74
N VAL A 292 14.37 14.75 4.63
CA VAL A 292 13.44 14.40 5.72
C VAL A 292 14.23 14.47 7.02
N THR A 293 13.86 15.39 7.90
CA THR A 293 14.57 15.62 9.16
C THR A 293 13.66 15.37 10.34
N ILE A 294 13.99 14.39 11.16
CA ILE A 294 13.23 14.04 12.35
C ILE A 294 14.12 14.27 13.58
N GLY A 295 13.66 15.07 14.54
CA GLY A 295 14.38 15.43 15.76
C GLY A 295 14.61 14.26 16.71
N ARG A 296 15.16 14.57 17.89
CA ARG A 296 15.40 13.63 19.00
C ARG A 296 14.11 13.31 19.72
N ASP A 297 13.96 12.09 20.20
CA ASP A 297 12.81 11.59 20.96
C ASP A 297 11.46 11.84 20.27
N ALA A 298 11.48 11.91 18.94
CA ALA A 298 10.28 12.13 18.14
C ALA A 298 9.52 10.81 17.90
N PHE A 299 8.24 10.93 17.56
CA PHE A 299 7.37 9.80 17.25
C PHE A 299 6.72 9.95 15.88
N VAL A 300 6.88 8.93 15.03
CA VAL A 300 6.19 8.85 13.73
C VAL A 300 5.24 7.66 13.75
N GLY A 301 3.94 7.95 13.71
CA GLY A 301 2.86 7.00 13.78
C GLY A 301 2.81 6.02 12.60
N GLU A 302 2.12 4.90 12.81
CA GLU A 302 1.85 3.90 11.79
C GLU A 302 1.00 4.45 10.64
N LYS A 303 1.22 3.91 9.44
CA LYS A 303 0.57 4.34 8.19
C LYS A 303 0.76 5.82 7.82
N THR A 304 1.77 6.51 8.37
CA THR A 304 2.07 7.91 8.03
C THR A 304 2.86 8.08 6.74
N VAL A 305 2.82 9.29 6.17
CA VAL A 305 3.63 9.68 5.02
C VAL A 305 4.35 10.99 5.31
N LEU A 306 5.68 10.97 5.22
CA LEU A 306 6.53 12.15 5.26
C LEU A 306 7.02 12.40 3.83
N ASP A 307 6.50 13.44 3.19
CA ASP A 307 6.99 13.85 1.87
C ASP A 307 8.39 14.48 1.97
N ILE A 308 9.01 14.75 0.83
CA ILE A 308 10.31 15.43 0.77
C ILE A 308 10.22 16.86 1.31
N ASP A 309 11.32 17.33 1.88
CA ASP A 309 11.47 18.65 2.49
C ASP A 309 10.52 18.88 3.67
N THR A 310 10.28 17.81 4.45
CA THR A 310 9.55 17.85 5.71
C THR A 310 10.49 17.83 6.91
N SER A 311 10.04 18.39 8.03
CA SER A 311 10.78 18.36 9.29
C SER A 311 9.92 18.13 10.52
N MET A 312 10.51 17.52 11.56
CA MET A 312 9.91 17.37 12.88
C MET A 312 10.95 17.75 13.93
N GLY A 313 10.59 18.63 14.86
CA GLY A 313 11.45 19.06 15.97
C GLY A 313 11.70 17.97 17.01
N ASP A 314 12.53 18.29 18.00
CA ASP A 314 12.77 17.38 19.13
C ASP A 314 11.48 17.15 19.92
N ARG A 315 11.19 15.90 20.31
CA ARG A 315 9.99 15.44 21.00
C ARG A 315 8.68 15.69 20.25
N ALA A 316 8.75 16.02 18.96
CA ALA A 316 7.57 16.15 18.12
C ALA A 316 6.91 14.78 17.90
N GLN A 317 5.58 14.76 17.84
CA GLN A 317 4.81 13.56 17.56
C GLN A 317 3.92 13.76 16.34
N LEU A 318 3.92 12.79 15.44
CA LEU A 318 2.97 12.68 14.34
C LEU A 318 2.12 11.43 14.53
N GLY A 319 0.81 11.62 14.62
CA GLY A 319 -0.18 10.57 14.87
C GLY A 319 -0.25 9.49 13.79
N HIS A 320 -1.05 8.46 14.04
CA HIS A 320 -1.33 7.41 13.05
C HIS A 320 -2.05 7.99 11.82
N THR A 321 -1.97 7.34 10.66
CA THR A 321 -2.73 7.72 9.45
C THR A 321 -2.62 9.23 9.13
N SER A 322 -1.43 9.79 9.29
CA SER A 322 -1.16 11.23 9.14
C SER A 322 -0.13 11.50 8.03
N ALA A 323 -0.14 12.71 7.48
CA ALA A 323 0.77 13.08 6.40
C ALA A 323 1.34 14.49 6.57
N LEU A 324 2.66 14.61 6.42
CA LEU A 324 3.35 15.89 6.24
C LEU A 324 3.63 16.07 4.73
N GLN A 325 3.10 17.16 4.19
CA GLN A 325 3.33 17.58 2.81
C GLN A 325 4.66 18.30 2.68
N SER A 326 5.18 18.40 1.46
CA SER A 326 6.45 19.07 1.23
C SER A 326 6.43 20.53 1.72
N GLY A 327 7.41 20.90 2.55
CA GLY A 327 7.48 22.18 3.24
C GLY A 327 6.93 22.16 4.67
N ASP A 328 6.15 21.16 5.05
CA ASP A 328 5.55 21.08 6.39
C ASP A 328 6.61 20.81 7.46
N SER A 329 6.41 21.42 8.63
CA SER A 329 7.25 21.23 9.80
C SER A 329 6.42 21.10 11.07
N VAL A 330 6.70 20.08 11.88
CA VAL A 330 6.14 19.95 13.23
C VAL A 330 7.11 20.59 14.23
N PRO A 331 6.71 21.62 15.00
CA PRO A 331 7.57 22.24 16.00
C PRO A 331 7.99 21.27 17.11
N ALA A 332 9.07 21.62 17.82
CA ALA A 332 9.59 20.80 18.91
C ALA A 332 8.59 20.69 20.08
N GLY A 333 8.35 19.46 20.55
CA GLY A 333 7.43 19.16 21.65
C GLY A 333 5.95 19.24 21.29
N GLU A 334 5.59 19.56 20.04
CA GLU A 334 4.20 19.58 19.61
C GLU A 334 3.74 18.22 19.07
N HIS A 335 2.44 17.94 19.21
CA HIS A 335 1.81 16.76 18.66
C HIS A 335 0.87 17.16 17.53
N TRP A 336 0.98 16.47 16.41
CA TRP A 336 0.21 16.73 15.20
C TRP A 336 -0.38 15.42 14.67
N HIS A 337 -1.50 15.48 13.96
CA HIS A 337 -2.15 14.33 13.35
C HIS A 337 -3.03 14.75 12.17
N GLY A 338 -3.34 13.83 11.26
CA GLY A 338 -4.19 14.08 10.12
C GLY A 338 -3.45 14.19 8.79
N SER A 339 -4.22 14.28 7.72
CA SER A 339 -3.80 14.54 6.36
C SER A 339 -4.79 15.55 5.77
N PRO A 340 -4.45 16.85 5.69
CA PRO A 340 -3.20 17.49 6.17
C PRO A 340 -3.02 17.36 7.68
N ALA A 341 -1.78 17.46 8.17
CA ALA A 341 -1.52 17.39 9.60
C ALA A 341 -1.97 18.68 10.31
N GLU A 342 -2.66 18.50 11.43
CA GLU A 342 -3.19 19.54 12.31
C GLU A 342 -2.66 19.31 13.74
N ARG A 343 -2.57 20.36 14.56
CA ARG A 343 -2.10 20.24 15.95
C ARG A 343 -3.13 19.51 16.82
N THR A 344 -2.66 18.72 17.78
CA THR A 344 -3.46 17.97 18.75
C THR A 344 -2.77 17.92 20.12
N ASP A 345 -3.53 17.56 21.15
CA ASP A 345 -3.00 17.32 22.50
C ASP A 345 -2.81 15.81 22.79
N VAL A 346 -3.18 14.93 21.85
CA VAL A 346 -3.02 13.47 22.00
C VAL A 346 -1.55 13.07 22.09
N ASP A 347 -1.19 12.36 23.16
CA ASP A 347 0.10 11.69 23.27
C ASP A 347 0.06 10.31 22.60
N TYR A 348 0.79 10.15 21.50
CA TYR A 348 0.87 8.89 20.75
C TYR A 348 1.95 7.94 21.30
N MET A 349 2.91 8.42 22.11
CA MET A 349 3.92 7.60 22.76
C MET A 349 3.45 7.11 24.14
N ARG A 350 2.47 6.21 24.17
CA ARG A 350 1.76 5.80 25.39
C ARG A 350 2.46 4.76 26.27
N VAL A 351 3.68 4.33 25.93
CA VAL A 351 4.42 3.31 26.69
C VAL A 351 5.59 3.95 27.47
N PRO A 352 5.71 3.72 28.79
CA PRO A 352 6.78 4.31 29.57
C PRO A 352 8.13 3.68 29.22
N PRO A 353 9.25 4.43 29.35
CA PRO A 353 10.58 3.93 29.04
C PRO A 353 11.01 2.80 29.99
N ALA A 354 11.88 1.91 29.50
CA ALA A 354 12.47 0.83 30.29
C ALA A 354 14.00 0.82 30.14
N ARG A 355 14.69 0.09 31.02
CA ARG A 355 16.17 -0.01 30.98
C ARG A 355 16.64 -0.73 29.70
N CYS A 356 17.11 0.05 28.73
CA CYS A 356 17.64 -0.44 27.46
C CYS A 356 18.98 0.23 27.12
N GLY A 357 20.06 -0.24 27.76
CA GLY A 357 21.42 0.29 27.53
C GLY A 357 22.03 -0.11 26.17
N PRO A 358 23.14 0.53 25.77
CA PRO A 358 23.83 0.24 24.51
C PRO A 358 24.34 -1.20 24.45
N LEU A 359 24.85 -1.75 25.56
CA LEU A 359 25.33 -3.13 25.64
C LEU A 359 24.25 -4.14 25.21
N ARG A 360 23.00 -3.95 25.67
CA ARG A 360 21.87 -4.81 25.32
C ARG A 360 21.59 -4.80 23.82
N ARG A 361 21.60 -3.62 23.20
CA ARG A 361 21.42 -3.46 21.75
C ARG A 361 22.53 -4.13 20.96
N THR A 362 23.78 -3.94 21.39
CA THR A 362 24.94 -4.54 20.75
C THR A 362 24.91 -6.06 20.85
N LEU A 363 24.67 -6.62 22.04
CA LEU A 363 24.56 -8.07 22.23
C LEU A 363 23.40 -8.68 21.44
N PHE A 364 22.27 -7.99 21.33
CA PHE A 364 21.15 -8.42 20.50
C PHE A 364 21.50 -8.44 19.01
N GLY A 365 22.17 -7.38 18.53
CA GLY A 365 22.67 -7.30 17.15
C GLY A 365 23.69 -8.41 16.85
N LEU A 366 24.66 -8.61 17.74
CA LEU A 366 25.67 -9.67 17.63
C LEU A 366 25.03 -11.06 17.67
N GLY A 367 24.08 -11.30 18.58
CA GLY A 367 23.34 -12.56 18.63
C GLY A 367 22.54 -12.82 17.36
N THR A 368 21.97 -11.77 16.75
CA THR A 368 21.29 -11.86 15.46
C THR A 368 22.27 -12.24 14.33
N VAL A 369 23.44 -11.60 14.29
CA VAL A 369 24.51 -11.91 13.32
C VAL A 369 24.99 -13.34 13.49
N LEU A 370 25.24 -13.77 14.73
CA LEU A 370 25.67 -15.13 15.06
C LEU A 370 24.62 -16.15 14.62
N GLN A 371 23.35 -15.92 14.95
CA GLN A 371 22.26 -16.81 14.55
C GLN A 371 22.12 -16.87 13.02
N LEU A 372 22.27 -15.76 12.31
CA LEU A 372 22.25 -15.74 10.85
C LEU A 372 23.37 -16.60 10.27
N PHE A 373 24.62 -16.33 10.65
CA PHE A 373 25.78 -16.96 10.01
C PHE A 373 26.06 -18.37 10.49
N VAL A 374 25.77 -18.70 11.76
CA VAL A 374 26.06 -20.01 12.33
C VAL A 374 24.86 -20.95 12.22
N LEU A 375 23.63 -20.47 12.34
CA LEU A 375 22.45 -21.35 12.29
C LEU A 375 21.74 -21.31 10.94
N TYR A 376 21.22 -20.15 10.54
CA TYR A 376 20.32 -20.09 9.39
C TYR A 376 21.04 -20.33 8.07
N VAL A 377 22.19 -19.70 7.86
CA VAL A 377 22.95 -19.83 6.62
C VAL A 377 23.38 -21.28 6.35
N PRO A 378 24.06 -21.97 7.28
CA PRO A 378 24.48 -23.36 7.03
C PRO A 378 23.29 -24.29 6.89
N LEU A 379 22.20 -24.06 7.63
CA LEU A 379 20.97 -24.83 7.48
C LEU A 379 20.33 -24.64 6.10
N THR A 380 20.31 -23.41 5.57
CA THR A 380 19.73 -23.15 4.24
C THR A 380 20.60 -23.66 3.09
N VAL A 381 21.93 -23.49 3.17
CA VAL A 381 22.86 -23.84 2.09
C VAL A 381 23.28 -25.31 2.17
N GLY A 382 23.74 -25.73 3.35
CA GLY A 382 24.22 -27.09 3.60
C GLY A 382 23.10 -28.04 3.96
N GLY A 383 22.14 -27.61 4.78
CA GLY A 383 20.98 -28.44 5.13
C GLY A 383 20.12 -28.81 3.92
N ALA A 384 19.95 -27.91 2.95
CA ALA A 384 19.29 -28.25 1.69
C ALA A 384 20.05 -29.30 0.88
N TYR A 385 21.39 -29.19 0.79
CA TYR A 385 22.23 -30.19 0.14
C TYR A 385 22.16 -31.54 0.86
N LEU A 386 22.31 -31.56 2.18
CA LEU A 386 22.21 -32.77 2.99
C LEU A 386 20.85 -33.44 2.87
N LEU A 387 19.78 -32.64 2.87
CA LEU A 387 18.42 -33.13 2.68
C LEU A 387 18.27 -33.79 1.30
N VAL A 388 18.94 -33.28 0.27
CA VAL A 388 18.97 -33.93 -1.05
C VAL A 388 19.80 -35.22 -1.04
N THR A 389 21.01 -35.22 -0.45
CA THR A 389 21.91 -36.38 -0.54
C THR A 389 21.53 -37.54 0.38
N GLU A 390 21.03 -37.23 1.58
CA GLU A 390 20.71 -38.24 2.61
C GLU A 390 19.31 -38.83 2.46
N ILE A 391 18.41 -38.16 1.72
CA ILE A 391 17.07 -38.70 1.43
C ILE A 391 17.12 -39.38 0.05
N PRO A 392 17.08 -40.72 -0.04
CA PRO A 392 17.27 -41.43 -1.31
C PRO A 392 16.29 -41.01 -2.40
N ALA A 393 15.04 -40.72 -2.03
CA ALA A 393 14.02 -40.23 -2.94
C ALA A 393 14.36 -38.85 -3.53
N LEU A 394 14.95 -37.94 -2.75
CA LEU A 394 15.37 -36.63 -3.24
C LEU A 394 16.66 -36.74 -4.04
N ASN A 395 17.60 -37.60 -3.65
CA ASN A 395 18.83 -37.84 -4.39
C ASN A 395 18.56 -38.44 -5.78
N GLN A 396 17.58 -39.34 -5.90
CA GLN A 396 17.17 -39.88 -7.20
C GLN A 396 16.66 -38.79 -8.16
N VAL A 397 15.96 -37.78 -7.62
CA VAL A 397 15.32 -36.70 -8.41
C VAL A 397 16.24 -35.49 -8.63
N LEU A 398 17.08 -35.14 -7.65
CA LEU A 398 17.89 -33.92 -7.62
C LEU A 398 19.40 -34.20 -7.70
N GLY A 399 19.81 -35.46 -7.72
CA GLY A 399 21.21 -35.88 -7.72
C GLY A 399 21.90 -35.81 -9.09
N PRO A 400 23.24 -35.89 -9.12
CA PRO A 400 24.02 -35.89 -10.35
C PRO A 400 23.78 -37.19 -11.13
N GLY A 401 22.87 -37.16 -12.11
CA GLY A 401 22.41 -38.31 -12.89
C GLY A 401 20.88 -38.41 -13.03
N ALA A 402 20.13 -37.45 -12.47
CA ALA A 402 18.69 -37.35 -12.63
C ALA A 402 18.25 -37.22 -14.11
N THR A 403 17.01 -37.60 -14.39
CA THR A 403 16.46 -37.82 -15.72
C THR A 403 16.59 -36.62 -16.68
N HIS A 404 16.87 -36.88 -17.96
CA HIS A 404 17.01 -35.87 -19.00
C HIS A 404 15.74 -35.07 -19.30
N ILE A 405 15.89 -33.83 -19.76
CA ILE A 405 14.78 -32.91 -20.12
C ILE A 405 13.79 -33.47 -21.15
N THR A 406 14.23 -34.40 -21.98
CA THR A 406 13.40 -35.07 -23.00
C THR A 406 12.62 -36.27 -22.47
N SER A 407 12.88 -36.68 -21.24
CA SER A 407 12.22 -37.84 -20.63
C SER A 407 10.91 -37.45 -19.96
N ALA A 408 9.92 -38.35 -20.01
CA ALA A 408 8.69 -38.20 -19.22
C ALA A 408 8.98 -38.20 -17.70
N GLY A 409 10.09 -38.80 -17.28
CA GLY A 409 10.52 -38.89 -15.88
C GLY A 409 10.68 -37.52 -15.22
N LEU A 410 11.33 -36.55 -15.88
CA LEU A 410 11.56 -35.22 -15.30
C LEU A 410 10.24 -34.52 -14.93
N TYR A 411 9.23 -34.64 -15.76
CA TYR A 411 7.91 -34.04 -15.51
C TYR A 411 7.18 -34.73 -14.36
N VAL A 412 7.27 -36.07 -14.26
CA VAL A 412 6.72 -36.83 -13.14
C VAL A 412 7.43 -36.47 -11.83
N ASP A 413 8.75 -36.37 -11.85
CA ASP A 413 9.55 -36.01 -10.68
C ASP A 413 9.26 -34.58 -10.20
N ALA A 414 9.19 -33.62 -11.14
CA ALA A 414 8.77 -32.25 -10.84
C ALA A 414 7.35 -32.22 -10.25
N LEU A 415 6.45 -33.09 -10.73
CA LEU A 415 5.08 -33.16 -10.24
C LEU A 415 5.06 -33.63 -8.79
N VAL A 416 5.73 -34.74 -8.50
CA VAL A 416 5.84 -35.29 -7.13
C VAL A 416 6.48 -34.28 -6.20
N LEU A 417 7.63 -33.71 -6.58
CA LEU A 417 8.36 -32.74 -5.76
C LEU A 417 7.53 -31.48 -5.50
N SER A 418 6.88 -30.93 -6.52
CA SER A 418 6.04 -29.74 -6.37
C SER A 418 4.82 -29.99 -5.49
N VAL A 419 4.19 -31.17 -5.58
CA VAL A 419 3.08 -31.55 -4.70
C VAL A 419 3.55 -31.61 -3.25
N VAL A 420 4.64 -32.34 -2.99
CA VAL A 420 5.17 -32.52 -1.63
C VAL A 420 5.59 -31.17 -1.03
N LEU A 421 6.33 -30.35 -1.78
CA LEU A 421 6.80 -29.06 -1.27
C LEU A 421 5.66 -28.06 -1.07
N PHE A 422 4.75 -27.94 -2.04
CA PHE A 422 3.67 -26.95 -1.98
C PHE A 422 2.61 -27.30 -0.92
N PHE A 423 2.09 -28.54 -0.96
CA PHE A 423 1.07 -28.97 0.00
C PHE A 423 1.68 -29.30 1.37
N GLY A 424 2.94 -29.74 1.42
CA GLY A 424 3.70 -29.83 2.67
C GLY A 424 3.86 -28.47 3.34
N PHE A 425 4.25 -27.42 2.59
CA PHE A 425 4.30 -26.05 3.09
C PHE A 425 2.94 -25.57 3.61
N LEU A 426 1.85 -25.88 2.89
CA LEU A 426 0.50 -25.52 3.31
C LEU A 426 0.14 -26.16 4.66
N VAL A 427 0.28 -27.49 4.79
CA VAL A 427 -0.12 -28.23 6.00
C VAL A 427 0.80 -27.92 7.18
N LEU A 428 2.12 -28.06 6.98
CA LEU A 428 3.11 -27.79 8.03
C LEU A 428 3.09 -26.32 8.44
N GLY A 429 2.88 -25.41 7.48
CA GLY A 429 2.73 -23.99 7.75
C GLY A 429 1.53 -23.70 8.65
N LEU A 430 0.35 -24.28 8.37
CA LEU A 430 -0.83 -24.12 9.23
C LEU A 430 -0.60 -24.68 10.64
N VAL A 431 -0.05 -25.89 10.75
CA VAL A 431 0.27 -26.51 12.05
C VAL A 431 1.23 -25.61 12.83
N TRP A 432 2.29 -25.12 12.18
CA TRP A 432 3.27 -24.23 12.78
C TRP A 432 2.64 -22.93 13.26
N LEU A 433 1.81 -22.29 12.42
CA LEU A 433 1.15 -21.01 12.73
C LEU A 433 0.16 -21.12 13.89
N PHE A 434 -0.55 -22.23 14.01
CA PHE A 434 -1.54 -22.42 15.07
C PHE A 434 -0.95 -22.92 16.39
N THR A 435 0.30 -23.39 16.40
CA THR A 435 0.92 -23.99 17.60
C THR A 435 2.06 -23.16 18.14
N VAL A 436 3.10 -22.90 17.35
CA VAL A 436 4.35 -22.28 17.83
C VAL A 436 4.11 -20.86 18.36
N PRO A 437 3.44 -19.94 17.63
CA PRO A 437 3.14 -18.62 18.16
C PRO A 437 2.36 -18.65 19.49
N ARG A 438 1.48 -19.64 19.70
CA ARG A 438 0.69 -19.76 20.94
C ARG A 438 1.59 -20.13 22.11
N LEU A 439 2.47 -21.11 21.93
CA LEU A 439 3.45 -21.49 22.95
C LEU A 439 4.38 -20.32 23.29
N LEU A 440 4.85 -19.58 22.27
CA LEU A 440 5.70 -18.41 22.49
C LEU A 440 4.96 -17.27 23.20
N SER A 441 3.65 -17.13 23.00
CA SER A 441 2.85 -16.07 23.63
C SER A 441 2.76 -16.20 25.14
N LEU A 442 2.93 -17.42 25.69
CA LEU A 442 2.95 -17.66 27.13
C LEU A 442 4.07 -16.91 27.86
N ALA A 443 5.13 -16.52 27.14
CA ALA A 443 6.22 -15.73 27.69
C ALA A 443 5.97 -14.20 27.67
N ILE A 444 4.81 -13.76 27.19
CA ILE A 444 4.45 -12.34 27.05
C ILE A 444 3.18 -12.08 27.86
N GLU A 445 3.35 -11.46 29.01
CA GLU A 445 2.25 -10.95 29.82
C GLU A 445 1.64 -9.68 29.18
N PRO A 446 0.30 -9.61 28.98
CA PRO A 446 -0.39 -8.42 28.51
C PRO A 446 -0.16 -7.21 29.43
N ASP A 447 -0.16 -6.00 28.86
CA ASP A 447 -0.03 -4.70 29.53
C ASP A 447 1.27 -4.47 30.34
N ARG A 448 2.13 -5.48 30.42
CA ARG A 448 3.46 -5.37 31.00
C ARG A 448 4.43 -4.67 30.05
N VAL A 449 5.22 -3.77 30.62
CA VAL A 449 6.25 -3.02 29.91
C VAL A 449 7.54 -3.83 29.90
N TYR A 450 8.02 -4.16 28.69
CA TYR A 450 9.27 -4.89 28.49
C TYR A 450 10.32 -4.00 27.84
N PRO A 451 11.60 -4.10 28.24
CA PRO A 451 12.69 -3.46 27.50
C PRO A 451 12.89 -4.10 26.12
N LEU A 452 13.16 -3.26 25.11
CA LEU A 452 13.49 -3.72 23.75
C LEU A 452 14.74 -4.61 23.75
N TYR A 453 14.91 -5.39 22.67
CA TYR A 453 16.12 -6.18 22.43
C TYR A 453 16.45 -7.23 23.51
N GLY A 454 15.41 -7.84 24.10
CA GLY A 454 15.55 -9.04 24.92
C GLY A 454 14.75 -10.20 24.39
N LEU A 455 14.63 -11.26 25.20
CA LEU A 455 13.89 -12.47 24.86
C LEU A 455 12.42 -12.15 24.49
N GLN A 456 11.69 -11.43 25.35
CA GLN A 456 10.28 -11.10 25.11
C GLN A 456 10.09 -10.26 23.85
N TYR A 457 11.02 -9.35 23.56
CA TYR A 457 11.00 -8.60 22.30
C TYR A 457 11.23 -9.52 21.10
N SER A 458 12.21 -10.44 21.15
CA SER A 458 12.42 -11.43 20.09
C SER A 458 11.20 -12.31 19.86
N LEU A 459 10.58 -12.80 20.94
CA LEU A 459 9.39 -13.64 20.89
C LEU A 459 8.21 -12.89 20.29
N HIS A 460 7.95 -11.64 20.72
CA HIS A 460 6.91 -10.80 20.15
C HIS A 460 7.12 -10.57 18.65
N ARG A 461 8.33 -10.16 18.24
CA ARG A 461 8.64 -9.92 16.82
C ARG A 461 8.54 -11.21 15.98
N LEU A 462 8.85 -12.36 16.57
CA LEU A 462 8.70 -13.65 15.92
C LEU A 462 7.22 -14.05 15.77
N ILE A 463 6.40 -13.88 16.80
CA ILE A 463 4.94 -14.07 16.76
C ILE A 463 4.35 -13.22 15.65
N ALA A 464 4.61 -11.91 15.65
CA ALA A 464 4.12 -10.99 14.63
C ALA A 464 4.57 -11.39 13.22
N ARG A 465 5.82 -11.85 13.04
CA ARG A 465 6.32 -12.30 11.73
C ARG A 465 5.60 -13.56 11.24
N MET A 466 5.41 -14.54 12.12
CA MET A 466 4.77 -15.81 11.77
C MET A 466 3.29 -15.60 11.44
N THR A 467 2.57 -14.89 12.30
CA THR A 467 1.10 -14.75 12.21
C THR A 467 0.62 -13.78 11.12
N ASN A 468 1.53 -13.00 10.51
CA ASN A 468 1.24 -12.10 9.39
C ASN A 468 1.84 -12.58 8.04
N VAL A 469 1.95 -13.90 7.83
CA VAL A 469 2.36 -14.46 6.52
C VAL A 469 1.22 -14.27 5.50
N LYS A 470 1.47 -13.40 4.51
CA LYS A 470 0.46 -13.01 3.50
C LYS A 470 -0.17 -14.17 2.73
N PHE A 471 0.56 -15.27 2.53
CA PHE A 471 0.05 -16.45 1.80
C PHE A 471 -1.26 -16.98 2.39
N PHE A 472 -1.35 -17.09 3.71
CA PHE A 472 -2.55 -17.60 4.38
C PHE A 472 -3.67 -16.55 4.43
N GLY A 473 -3.31 -15.26 4.58
CA GLY A 473 -4.26 -14.15 4.43
C GLY A 473 -4.94 -14.14 3.06
N TRP A 474 -4.18 -14.31 1.96
CA TRP A 474 -4.75 -14.41 0.61
C TRP A 474 -5.58 -15.68 0.39
N LEU A 475 -5.19 -16.79 1.01
CA LEU A 475 -5.93 -18.05 0.90
C LEU A 475 -7.31 -17.92 1.55
N PHE A 476 -7.38 -17.43 2.78
CA PHE A 476 -8.63 -17.43 3.57
C PHE A 476 -9.43 -16.13 3.50
N GLY A 477 -8.81 -14.97 3.28
CA GLY A 477 -9.51 -13.67 3.19
C GLY A 477 -10.51 -13.62 2.04
N ASP A 478 -11.46 -12.67 2.06
CA ASP A 478 -12.58 -12.59 1.11
C ASP A 478 -13.34 -13.93 1.00
N SER A 479 -13.41 -14.64 2.13
CA SER A 479 -14.11 -15.92 2.22
C SER A 479 -14.59 -16.17 3.65
N SER A 480 -15.60 -17.01 3.80
CA SER A 480 -16.12 -17.43 5.11
C SER A 480 -15.08 -18.11 5.99
N TYR A 481 -14.06 -18.72 5.40
CA TYR A 481 -13.02 -19.46 6.12
C TYR A 481 -12.06 -18.55 6.88
N ILE A 482 -12.01 -17.24 6.57
CA ILE A 482 -11.14 -16.29 7.27
C ILE A 482 -11.42 -16.22 8.77
N VAL A 483 -12.70 -16.33 9.15
CA VAL A 483 -13.11 -16.28 10.56
C VAL A 483 -12.52 -17.47 11.32
N HIS A 484 -12.59 -18.67 10.74
CA HIS A 484 -12.00 -19.85 11.35
C HIS A 484 -10.48 -19.72 11.42
N TYR A 485 -9.84 -19.27 10.34
CA TYR A 485 -8.40 -19.01 10.32
C TYR A 485 -7.97 -18.03 11.43
N LEU A 486 -8.63 -16.89 11.58
CA LEU A 486 -8.30 -15.88 12.60
C LEU A 486 -8.57 -16.39 14.03
N ARG A 487 -9.65 -17.14 14.25
CA ARG A 487 -9.91 -17.81 15.55
C ARG A 487 -8.82 -18.82 15.91
N PHE A 488 -8.41 -19.66 14.95
CA PHE A 488 -7.29 -20.58 15.16
C PHE A 488 -5.96 -19.85 15.32
N LEU A 489 -5.78 -18.68 14.71
CA LEU A 489 -4.60 -17.87 14.89
C LEU A 489 -4.52 -17.28 16.31
N GLY A 490 -5.66 -16.89 16.89
CA GLY A 490 -5.75 -16.41 18.27
C GLY A 490 -6.74 -15.29 18.52
N TYR A 491 -7.45 -14.80 17.50
CA TYR A 491 -8.43 -13.73 17.66
C TYR A 491 -9.61 -14.20 18.51
N ASP A 492 -10.11 -13.30 19.35
CA ASP A 492 -11.40 -13.46 20.00
C ASP A 492 -12.51 -13.00 19.06
N LEU A 493 -13.08 -13.98 18.35
CA LEU A 493 -14.29 -13.88 17.55
C LEU A 493 -15.37 -14.80 18.17
N SER A 494 -15.64 -14.64 19.46
CA SER A 494 -16.47 -15.56 20.25
C SER A 494 -17.93 -15.67 19.80
N LYS A 495 -18.52 -14.61 19.24
CA LYS A 495 -19.83 -14.62 18.57
C LYS A 495 -19.66 -14.05 17.16
N VAL A 496 -19.70 -14.92 16.15
CA VAL A 496 -19.54 -14.50 14.75
C VAL A 496 -20.86 -14.64 14.03
N GLU A 497 -21.28 -13.53 13.43
CA GLU A 497 -22.28 -13.53 12.37
C GLU A 497 -21.56 -13.63 11.03
N GLN A 498 -21.68 -14.79 10.40
CA GLN A 498 -20.95 -15.10 9.18
C GLN A 498 -21.64 -14.45 7.98
N THR A 499 -20.92 -13.61 7.23
CA THR A 499 -21.43 -12.94 6.02
C THR A 499 -20.92 -13.59 4.74
N GLY A 500 -19.95 -14.50 4.85
CA GLY A 500 -19.25 -15.10 3.73
C GLY A 500 -18.02 -14.33 3.28
N SER A 501 -17.84 -13.08 3.75
CA SER A 501 -16.71 -12.18 3.44
C SER A 501 -16.39 -11.26 4.63
N ASN A 502 -16.33 -11.80 5.86
CA ASN A 502 -16.18 -10.98 7.07
C ASN A 502 -14.86 -10.19 7.16
N PHE A 503 -13.78 -10.68 6.54
CA PHE A 503 -12.46 -10.04 6.56
C PHE A 503 -11.77 -10.20 5.20
N GLY A 504 -11.16 -9.12 4.72
CA GLY A 504 -10.34 -9.13 3.52
C GLY A 504 -9.00 -9.83 3.67
N THR A 505 -8.22 -9.77 2.59
CA THR A 505 -6.97 -10.53 2.46
C THR A 505 -5.75 -9.85 3.08
N HIS A 506 -5.83 -8.55 3.39
CA HIS A 506 -4.77 -7.73 3.96
C HIS A 506 -4.98 -7.38 5.45
N VAL A 507 -5.60 -8.28 6.22
CA VAL A 507 -5.66 -8.17 7.69
C VAL A 507 -4.31 -8.46 8.34
N GLN A 508 -3.89 -7.62 9.28
CA GLN A 508 -2.66 -7.78 10.06
C GLN A 508 -2.78 -7.28 11.51
N HIS A 509 -1.85 -7.68 12.37
CA HIS A 509 -1.82 -7.37 13.80
C HIS A 509 -0.38 -7.38 14.36
N GLU A 510 -0.17 -6.81 15.56
CA GLU A 510 1.07 -7.06 16.31
C GLU A 510 0.98 -8.38 17.09
N SER A 511 -0.16 -8.68 17.71
CA SER A 511 -0.43 -9.94 18.40
C SER A 511 -1.86 -10.43 18.09
N PRO A 512 -2.07 -11.68 17.65
CA PRO A 512 -3.43 -12.17 17.42
C PRO A 512 -4.20 -12.43 18.72
N TYR A 513 -3.50 -12.67 19.84
CA TYR A 513 -4.08 -13.09 21.13
C TYR A 513 -4.74 -11.97 21.93
N LEU A 514 -4.52 -10.73 21.51
CA LEU A 514 -5.01 -9.52 22.17
C LEU A 514 -5.83 -8.69 21.19
N THR A 515 -6.59 -9.38 20.34
CA THR A 515 -7.50 -8.79 19.36
C THR A 515 -8.88 -9.39 19.56
N THR A 516 -9.83 -8.53 19.92
CA THR A 516 -11.26 -8.88 20.04
C THR A 516 -12.03 -8.12 18.97
N VAL A 517 -12.92 -8.81 18.25
CA VAL A 517 -13.85 -8.18 17.30
C VAL A 517 -15.26 -8.61 17.66
N GLY A 518 -16.14 -7.63 17.86
CA GLY A 518 -17.54 -7.87 18.22
C GLY A 518 -18.35 -8.62 17.15
N THR A 519 -19.49 -9.15 17.57
CA THR A 519 -20.45 -9.84 16.67
C THR A 519 -20.97 -8.90 15.60
N GLY A 520 -21.39 -9.42 14.46
CA GLY A 520 -21.94 -8.60 13.36
C GLY A 520 -20.93 -7.70 12.64
N THR A 521 -19.69 -7.60 13.12
CA THR A 521 -18.68 -6.71 12.55
C THR A 521 -18.08 -7.27 11.27
N MET A 522 -18.01 -6.43 10.23
CA MET A 522 -17.39 -6.72 8.95
C MET A 522 -16.17 -5.82 8.73
N VAL A 523 -15.10 -6.40 8.22
CA VAL A 523 -13.88 -5.70 7.82
C VAL A 523 -13.68 -5.92 6.33
N ALA A 524 -13.67 -4.83 5.56
CA ALA A 524 -13.39 -4.85 4.13
C ALA A 524 -11.95 -5.30 3.88
N ASP A 525 -10.95 -4.41 3.86
CA ASP A 525 -9.57 -4.84 3.65
C ASP A 525 -8.48 -3.95 4.29
N GLY A 526 -7.26 -4.46 4.42
CA GLY A 526 -6.11 -3.65 4.87
C GLY A 526 -6.13 -3.20 6.34
N LEU A 527 -6.89 -3.90 7.19
CA LEU A 527 -6.92 -3.65 8.64
C LEU A 527 -5.56 -3.94 9.29
N SER A 528 -5.00 -2.97 10.00
CA SER A 528 -3.84 -3.15 10.88
C SER A 528 -4.23 -2.94 12.33
N VAL A 529 -4.24 -4.01 13.13
CA VAL A 529 -4.50 -3.93 14.58
C VAL A 529 -3.19 -3.59 15.30
N MET A 530 -3.12 -2.37 15.86
CA MET A 530 -1.94 -1.82 16.53
C MET A 530 -2.00 -2.09 18.03
N ASN A 531 -1.98 -3.36 18.38
CA ASN A 531 -2.05 -3.83 19.76
C ASN A 531 -0.67 -4.06 20.41
N ALA A 532 0.38 -3.47 19.84
CA ALA A 532 1.65 -3.26 20.53
C ALA A 532 2.10 -1.80 20.39
N GLU A 533 2.56 -1.24 21.49
CA GLU A 533 3.10 0.10 21.64
C GLU A 533 4.61 0.04 21.79
N PHE A 534 5.31 1.03 21.25
CA PHE A 534 6.78 1.07 21.24
C PHE A 534 7.26 2.47 21.64
N SER A 535 8.24 2.52 22.54
CA SER A 535 9.10 3.70 22.74
C SER A 535 10.48 3.42 22.15
N GLY A 536 11.41 4.38 22.30
CA GLY A 536 12.81 4.16 21.97
C GLY A 536 13.46 3.04 22.80
N THR A 537 12.89 2.61 23.93
CA THR A 537 13.54 1.69 24.89
C THR A 537 12.68 0.52 25.36
N SER A 538 11.36 0.58 25.15
CA SER A 538 10.40 -0.39 25.66
C SER A 538 9.31 -0.73 24.66
N PHE A 539 8.58 -1.81 24.93
CA PHE A 539 7.33 -2.12 24.28
C PHE A 539 6.32 -2.70 25.27
N ARG A 540 5.04 -2.56 24.93
CA ARG A 540 3.91 -3.15 25.67
C ARG A 540 2.93 -3.70 24.65
N VAL A 541 2.36 -4.87 24.92
CA VAL A 541 1.28 -5.46 24.11
C VAL A 541 -0.01 -5.33 24.91
N SER A 542 -1.04 -4.73 24.34
CA SER A 542 -2.27 -4.34 25.04
C SER A 542 -3.49 -4.75 24.22
N ARG A 543 -4.62 -5.04 24.86
CA ARG A 543 -5.81 -5.48 24.13
C ARG A 543 -6.34 -4.39 23.18
N ALA A 544 -6.68 -4.77 21.96
CA ALA A 544 -7.47 -3.97 21.04
C ALA A 544 -8.85 -4.61 20.86
N VAL A 545 -9.91 -3.80 21.03
CA VAL A 545 -11.30 -4.22 20.97
C VAL A 545 -11.98 -3.41 19.87
N ILE A 546 -12.54 -4.10 18.88
CA ILE A 546 -13.40 -3.53 17.84
C ILE A 546 -14.85 -3.84 18.24
N GLY A 547 -15.68 -2.80 18.30
CA GLY A 547 -17.09 -2.92 18.69
C GLY A 547 -17.90 -3.86 17.79
N PRO A 548 -19.05 -4.36 18.29
CA PRO A 548 -19.99 -5.16 17.51
C PRO A 548 -20.78 -4.30 16.50
N HIS A 549 -21.34 -4.95 15.49
CA HIS A 549 -22.16 -4.37 14.42
C HIS A 549 -21.48 -3.22 13.66
N SER A 550 -20.15 -3.17 13.71
CA SER A 550 -19.34 -2.15 13.05
C SER A 550 -18.96 -2.58 11.64
N PHE A 551 -18.66 -1.60 10.79
CA PHE A 551 -18.07 -1.82 9.47
C PHE A 551 -16.71 -1.12 9.40
N LEU A 552 -15.69 -1.82 8.94
CA LEU A 552 -14.35 -1.27 8.76
C LEU A 552 -14.00 -1.28 7.26
N GLY A 553 -13.92 -0.09 6.68
CA GLY A 553 -13.46 0.13 5.31
C GLY A 553 -11.97 -0.14 5.11
N ASN A 554 -11.43 0.29 3.98
CA ASN A 554 -10.10 -0.13 3.56
C ASN A 554 -9.00 0.65 4.28
N ASN A 555 -7.87 -0.01 4.51
CA ASN A 555 -6.62 0.60 4.99
C ASN A 555 -6.70 1.24 6.39
N ILE A 556 -7.51 0.71 7.31
CA ILE A 556 -7.62 1.22 8.69
C ILE A 556 -6.43 0.78 9.55
N ALA A 557 -5.91 1.69 10.38
CA ALA A 557 -4.99 1.39 11.46
C ALA A 557 -5.74 1.54 12.79
N TYR A 558 -6.00 0.43 13.48
CA TYR A 558 -6.83 0.39 14.67
C TYR A 558 -5.97 0.25 15.94
N PRO A 559 -5.80 1.32 16.74
CA PRO A 559 -4.99 1.30 17.95
C PRO A 559 -5.64 0.51 19.10
N SER A 560 -4.80 0.00 20.01
CA SER A 560 -5.26 -0.30 21.37
C SER A 560 -5.77 0.99 22.03
N GLY A 561 -6.95 0.97 22.65
CA GLY A 561 -7.56 2.16 23.24
C GLY A 561 -8.20 3.14 22.25
N GLY A 562 -8.54 2.70 21.03
CA GLY A 562 -9.38 3.49 20.11
C GLY A 562 -10.75 3.82 20.72
N ARG A 563 -11.26 5.01 20.43
CA ARG A 563 -12.51 5.56 20.97
C ARG A 563 -13.72 5.28 20.06
N THR A 564 -13.94 4.02 19.74
CA THR A 564 -15.08 3.57 18.92
C THR A 564 -15.80 2.44 19.64
N GLY A 565 -17.11 2.58 19.83
CA GLY A 565 -17.99 1.59 20.44
C GLY A 565 -18.82 0.83 19.42
N GLU A 566 -20.06 0.54 19.75
CA GLU A 566 -20.94 -0.29 18.93
C GLU A 566 -21.46 0.42 17.67
N ASN A 567 -21.79 -0.38 16.65
CA ASN A 567 -22.47 0.07 15.44
C ASN A 567 -21.78 1.26 14.74
N THR A 568 -20.47 1.21 14.61
CA THR A 568 -19.67 2.27 13.97
C THR A 568 -19.30 1.94 12.53
N LEU A 569 -19.47 2.88 11.60
CA LEU A 569 -18.93 2.76 10.24
C LEU A 569 -17.60 3.50 10.15
N LEU A 570 -16.50 2.78 10.01
CA LEU A 570 -15.17 3.34 9.87
C LEU A 570 -14.82 3.37 8.38
N ALA A 571 -14.81 4.54 7.76
CA ALA A 571 -14.61 4.68 6.32
C ALA A 571 -13.17 4.37 5.90
N THR A 572 -12.95 4.21 4.60
CA THR A 572 -11.62 3.99 4.01
C THR A 572 -10.64 5.08 4.47
N LYS A 573 -9.46 4.65 4.95
CA LYS A 573 -8.38 5.50 5.47
C LYS A 573 -8.76 6.40 6.67
N VAL A 574 -9.86 6.13 7.37
CA VAL A 574 -10.20 6.91 8.58
C VAL A 574 -9.11 6.79 9.65
N MET A 575 -8.82 7.89 10.34
CA MET A 575 -8.03 7.87 11.58
C MET A 575 -8.93 7.47 12.74
N ILE A 576 -8.53 6.46 13.52
CA ILE A 576 -9.26 6.09 14.74
C ILE A 576 -8.87 7.04 15.89
N PRO A 577 -9.83 7.73 16.52
CA PRO A 577 -9.54 8.64 17.62
C PRO A 577 -9.04 7.89 18.86
N LEU A 578 -8.15 8.53 19.61
CA LEU A 578 -7.59 8.01 20.88
C LEU A 578 -8.09 8.79 22.11
N ASP A 579 -8.64 9.97 21.88
CA ASP A 579 -9.19 10.91 22.84
C ASP A 579 -10.64 11.26 22.49
N GLY A 580 -11.26 12.10 23.31
CA GLY A 580 -12.68 12.45 23.16
C GLY A 580 -13.63 11.35 23.64
N GLU A 581 -14.89 11.52 23.25
CA GLU A 581 -15.98 10.60 23.56
C GLU A 581 -15.88 9.30 22.75
N VAL A 582 -16.48 8.23 23.25
CA VAL A 582 -16.58 6.99 22.48
C VAL A 582 -17.66 7.18 21.42
N HIS A 583 -17.30 7.01 20.16
CA HIS A 583 -18.23 7.13 19.05
C HIS A 583 -19.06 5.84 18.90
N GLU A 584 -20.39 5.97 18.95
CA GLU A 584 -21.37 4.89 18.79
C GLU A 584 -22.47 5.34 17.82
N ASP A 585 -23.07 4.39 17.10
CA ASP A 585 -24.16 4.65 16.14
C ASP A 585 -23.86 5.73 15.08
N VAL A 586 -22.58 5.85 14.71
CA VAL A 586 -22.08 6.91 13.82
C VAL A 586 -21.08 6.36 12.82
N GLY A 587 -20.96 7.00 11.66
CA GLY A 587 -19.84 6.78 10.76
C GLY A 587 -18.70 7.76 11.03
N LEU A 588 -17.46 7.36 10.78
CA LEU A 588 -16.27 8.20 10.87
C LEU A 588 -15.54 8.18 9.52
N LEU A 589 -15.14 9.36 9.05
CA LEU A 589 -14.38 9.55 7.82
C LEU A 589 -13.25 10.56 8.03
N GLY A 590 -12.14 10.39 7.31
CA GLY A 590 -11.06 11.36 7.24
C GLY A 590 -9.97 11.17 8.29
N ALA A 591 -8.95 12.03 8.18
CA ALA A 591 -7.84 12.12 9.12
C ALA A 591 -7.47 13.61 9.29
N PRO A 592 -7.75 14.26 10.44
CA PRO A 592 -8.48 13.75 11.60
C PRO A 592 -9.90 13.31 11.22
N CYS A 593 -10.47 12.38 11.97
CA CYS A 593 -11.81 11.88 11.66
C CYS A 593 -12.89 12.90 12.02
N PHE A 594 -13.98 12.88 11.26
CA PHE A 594 -15.22 13.59 11.57
C PHE A 594 -16.42 12.65 11.38
N GLY A 595 -17.53 12.98 12.04
CA GLY A 595 -18.78 12.22 11.97
C GLY A 595 -19.44 12.28 10.60
N ILE A 596 -19.90 11.13 10.12
CA ILE A 596 -20.77 10.98 8.96
C ILE A 596 -21.97 10.10 9.35
N PRO A 597 -23.07 10.12 8.58
CA PRO A 597 -24.19 9.21 8.83
C PRO A 597 -23.73 7.73 8.83
N ARG A 598 -24.24 6.94 9.79
CA ARG A 598 -23.91 5.51 9.92
C ARG A 598 -24.34 4.68 8.72
N THR A 599 -25.48 5.02 8.14
CA THR A 599 -26.05 4.33 6.98
C THR A 599 -26.83 5.34 6.14
N VAL A 600 -26.88 5.12 4.83
CA VAL A 600 -27.76 5.85 3.90
C VAL A 600 -28.71 4.87 3.23
N GLU A 601 -29.92 5.30 2.83
CA GLU A 601 -30.99 4.43 2.30
C GLU A 601 -30.54 3.57 1.10
N ARG A 602 -29.61 4.06 0.28
CA ARG A 602 -29.05 3.29 -0.85
C ARG A 602 -28.28 2.04 -0.41
N ASP A 603 -27.76 2.01 0.81
CA ASP A 603 -26.96 0.92 1.36
C ASP A 603 -27.83 -0.16 2.00
N THR A 604 -29.08 0.17 2.36
CA THR A 604 -30.05 -0.77 2.93
C THR A 604 -30.83 -1.55 1.87
N ARG A 605 -30.64 -1.24 0.58
CA ARG A 605 -31.35 -1.87 -0.56
C ARG A 605 -31.30 -3.41 -0.52
N PHE A 606 -30.22 -3.98 -0.01
CA PHE A 606 -30.00 -5.42 0.06
C PHE A 606 -30.11 -6.02 1.47
N ASP A 607 -30.56 -5.25 2.47
CA ASP A 607 -30.59 -5.74 3.86
C ASP A 607 -31.58 -6.90 4.07
N HIS A 608 -32.63 -6.99 3.25
CA HIS A 608 -33.53 -8.14 3.23
C HIS A 608 -32.82 -9.47 2.93
N LEU A 609 -31.68 -9.45 2.23
CA LEU A 609 -30.88 -10.65 1.92
C LEU A 609 -29.98 -11.10 3.07
N ARG A 610 -29.95 -10.35 4.19
CA ARG A 610 -29.08 -10.62 5.34
C ARG A 610 -29.80 -11.33 6.48
N THR A 611 -31.09 -11.59 6.35
CA THR A 611 -31.91 -12.24 7.39
C THR A 611 -32.74 -13.39 6.83
N GLY A 612 -33.20 -14.28 7.72
CA GLY A 612 -34.11 -15.37 7.39
C GLY A 612 -33.51 -16.51 6.54
N ASP A 613 -34.39 -17.33 5.97
CA ASP A 613 -34.02 -18.55 5.24
C ASP A 613 -33.24 -18.26 3.94
N GLU A 614 -33.55 -17.14 3.28
CA GLU A 614 -32.87 -16.73 2.05
C GLU A 614 -31.39 -16.45 2.29
N PHE A 615 -31.08 -15.72 3.38
CA PHE A 615 -29.71 -15.51 3.82
C PHE A 615 -28.95 -16.82 4.04
N HIS A 616 -29.55 -17.79 4.75
CA HIS A 616 -28.90 -19.08 5.00
C HIS A 616 -28.62 -19.86 3.71
N ARG A 617 -29.55 -19.84 2.73
CA ARG A 617 -29.35 -20.45 1.41
C ARG A 617 -28.22 -19.76 0.64
N ASN A 618 -28.22 -18.42 0.61
CA ASN A 618 -27.22 -17.61 -0.07
C ASN A 618 -25.83 -17.79 0.55
N LEU A 619 -25.74 -17.80 1.88
CA LEU A 619 -24.51 -18.06 2.59
C LEU A 619 -23.98 -19.48 2.32
N ALA A 620 -24.84 -20.50 2.31
CA ALA A 620 -24.43 -21.85 1.96
C ALA A 620 -23.90 -21.94 0.51
N ALA A 621 -24.54 -21.23 -0.43
CA ALA A 621 -24.08 -21.14 -1.81
C ALA A 621 -22.73 -20.42 -1.93
N LYS A 622 -22.57 -19.28 -1.26
CA LYS A 622 -21.32 -18.53 -1.16
C LYS A 622 -20.20 -19.36 -0.54
N ASN A 623 -20.48 -20.11 0.53
CA ASN A 623 -19.49 -21.01 1.16
C ASN A 623 -18.98 -22.10 0.20
N ARG A 624 -19.88 -22.70 -0.60
CA ARG A 624 -19.47 -23.65 -1.66
C ARG A 624 -18.64 -22.95 -2.74
N TYR A 625 -19.01 -21.73 -3.12
CA TYR A 625 -18.26 -20.95 -4.09
C TYR A 625 -16.86 -20.59 -3.58
N ASN A 626 -16.76 -20.13 -2.33
CA ASN A 626 -15.52 -19.81 -1.63
C ASN A 626 -14.56 -21.01 -1.63
N LEU A 627 -15.06 -22.20 -1.30
CA LEU A 627 -14.24 -23.42 -1.33
C LEU A 627 -13.70 -23.71 -2.74
N ARG A 628 -14.53 -23.57 -3.78
CA ARG A 628 -14.09 -23.74 -5.18
C ARG A 628 -13.06 -22.69 -5.57
N THR A 629 -13.24 -21.45 -5.12
CA THR A 629 -12.30 -20.35 -5.36
C THR A 629 -10.96 -20.60 -4.66
N MET A 630 -10.95 -21.09 -3.42
CA MET A 630 -9.74 -21.48 -2.72
C MET A 630 -9.02 -22.65 -3.41
N ALA A 631 -9.78 -23.69 -3.82
CA ALA A 631 -9.22 -24.82 -4.55
C ALA A 631 -8.61 -24.40 -5.89
N TYR A 632 -9.31 -23.53 -6.64
CA TYR A 632 -8.79 -22.96 -7.88
C TYR A 632 -7.53 -22.12 -7.63
N TRP A 633 -7.51 -21.29 -6.60
CA TRP A 633 -6.35 -20.48 -6.25
C TRP A 633 -5.13 -21.34 -5.88
N LEU A 634 -5.32 -22.38 -5.06
CA LEU A 634 -4.29 -23.35 -4.73
C LEU A 634 -3.79 -24.07 -5.98
N PHE A 635 -4.68 -24.49 -6.87
CA PHE A 635 -4.34 -25.14 -8.13
C PHE A 635 -3.50 -24.22 -9.03
N VAL A 636 -3.94 -22.97 -9.27
CA VAL A 636 -3.19 -22.01 -10.10
C VAL A 636 -1.80 -21.74 -9.53
N ARG A 637 -1.64 -21.64 -8.21
CA ARG A 637 -0.32 -21.43 -7.60
C ARG A 637 0.54 -22.68 -7.55
N TRP A 638 -0.07 -23.85 -7.39
CA TRP A 638 0.63 -25.12 -7.46
C TRP A 638 1.12 -25.38 -8.88
N VAL A 639 0.31 -25.17 -9.91
CA VAL A 639 0.73 -25.29 -11.33
C VAL A 639 1.88 -24.34 -11.63
N HIS A 640 1.82 -23.09 -11.14
CA HIS A 640 2.94 -22.17 -11.25
C HIS A 640 4.21 -22.74 -10.58
N SER A 641 4.09 -23.24 -9.36
CA SER A 641 5.20 -23.85 -8.61
C SER A 641 5.75 -25.10 -9.30
N TYR A 642 4.89 -25.92 -9.90
CA TYR A 642 5.24 -27.10 -10.69
C TYR A 642 6.07 -26.70 -11.91
N VAL A 643 5.65 -25.71 -12.69
CA VAL A 643 6.43 -25.25 -13.85
C VAL A 643 7.76 -24.64 -13.42
N LEU A 644 7.81 -23.90 -12.32
CA LEU A 644 9.09 -23.42 -11.77
C LEU A 644 9.99 -24.58 -11.30
N THR A 645 9.41 -25.65 -10.77
CA THR A 645 10.15 -26.87 -10.41
C THR A 645 10.70 -27.56 -11.66
N VAL A 646 9.91 -27.65 -12.74
CA VAL A 646 10.38 -28.14 -14.04
C VAL A 646 11.55 -27.29 -14.56
N PHE A 647 11.46 -25.96 -14.50
CA PHE A 647 12.58 -25.09 -14.88
C PHE A 647 13.81 -25.31 -14.01
N ALA A 648 13.64 -25.51 -12.71
CA ALA A 648 14.74 -25.80 -11.80
C ALA A 648 15.43 -27.13 -12.14
N LEU A 649 14.66 -28.21 -12.35
CA LEU A 649 15.21 -29.52 -12.73
C LEU A 649 15.88 -29.49 -14.13
N ALA A 650 15.24 -28.85 -15.10
CA ALA A 650 15.80 -28.66 -16.45
C ALA A 650 17.13 -27.87 -16.41
N THR A 651 17.23 -26.89 -15.51
CA THR A 651 18.46 -26.13 -15.30
C THR A 651 19.59 -27.02 -14.79
N LEU A 652 19.29 -27.98 -13.90
CA LEU A 652 20.27 -28.94 -13.39
C LEU A 652 20.76 -29.91 -14.49
N ASP A 653 19.88 -30.42 -15.34
CA ASP A 653 20.22 -31.34 -16.45
C ASP A 653 21.13 -30.65 -17.48
N VAL A 654 20.80 -29.42 -17.88
CA VAL A 654 21.55 -28.69 -18.93
C VAL A 654 22.78 -27.98 -18.37
N TYR A 655 22.95 -27.91 -17.04
CA TYR A 655 24.10 -27.25 -16.40
C TYR A 655 25.44 -27.80 -16.87
N GLY A 656 25.56 -29.11 -17.10
CA GLY A 656 26.79 -29.73 -17.60
C GLY A 656 27.23 -29.24 -18.99
N VAL A 657 26.30 -28.71 -19.81
CA VAL A 657 26.53 -28.27 -21.19
C VAL A 657 26.68 -26.75 -21.28
N LEU A 658 25.76 -26.00 -20.64
CA LEU A 658 25.70 -24.54 -20.74
C LEU A 658 26.37 -23.81 -19.57
N GLY A 659 26.83 -24.55 -18.54
CA GLY A 659 27.51 -24.01 -17.38
C GLY A 659 26.71 -22.90 -16.69
N HIS A 660 27.38 -21.83 -16.26
CA HIS A 660 26.75 -20.74 -15.50
C HIS A 660 25.70 -19.93 -16.29
N LEU A 661 25.70 -19.99 -17.62
CA LEU A 661 24.73 -19.27 -18.47
C LEU A 661 23.29 -19.72 -18.19
N VAL A 662 23.08 -21.01 -17.89
CA VAL A 662 21.75 -21.58 -17.69
C VAL A 662 21.07 -21.04 -16.41
N ILE A 663 21.84 -20.71 -15.38
CA ILE A 663 21.29 -20.15 -14.12
C ILE A 663 20.86 -18.69 -14.29
N ALA A 664 21.64 -17.92 -15.06
CA ALA A 664 21.29 -16.55 -15.43
C ALA A 664 19.97 -16.51 -16.21
N LEU A 665 19.85 -17.45 -17.16
CA LEU A 665 18.67 -17.64 -17.98
C LEU A 665 17.48 -18.12 -17.14
N TYR A 666 17.69 -19.01 -16.17
CA TYR A 666 16.66 -19.49 -15.25
C TYR A 666 15.93 -18.36 -14.51
N LEU A 667 16.67 -17.43 -13.89
CA LEU A 667 16.05 -16.30 -13.16
C LEU A 667 15.24 -15.40 -14.09
N SER A 668 15.76 -15.15 -15.29
CA SER A 668 15.14 -14.29 -16.30
C SER A 668 13.88 -14.92 -16.90
N ILE A 669 13.96 -16.20 -17.27
CA ILE A 669 12.82 -17.00 -17.76
C ILE A 669 11.76 -17.13 -16.67
N THR A 670 12.15 -17.39 -15.42
CA THR A 670 11.22 -17.50 -14.29
C THR A 670 10.42 -16.21 -14.10
N LEU A 671 11.08 -15.05 -14.18
CA LEU A 671 10.40 -13.76 -14.08
C LEU A 671 9.43 -13.53 -15.24
N ALA A 672 9.89 -13.77 -16.49
CA ALA A 672 9.06 -13.62 -17.67
C ALA A 672 7.86 -14.57 -17.67
N PHE A 673 8.08 -15.85 -17.35
CA PHE A 673 7.04 -16.87 -17.20
C PHE A 673 6.04 -16.46 -16.13
N THR A 674 6.51 -16.05 -14.94
CA THR A 674 5.62 -15.63 -13.84
C THR A 674 4.71 -14.47 -14.27
N ALA A 675 5.28 -13.47 -14.94
CA ALA A 675 4.52 -12.33 -15.43
C ALA A 675 3.47 -12.75 -16.48
N CYS A 676 3.86 -13.56 -17.47
CA CYS A 676 2.96 -14.07 -18.49
C CYS A 676 1.88 -14.99 -17.91
N TYR A 677 2.24 -15.87 -16.98
CA TYR A 677 1.36 -16.87 -16.37
C TYR A 677 0.24 -16.21 -15.58
N PHE A 678 0.54 -15.27 -14.69
CA PHE A 678 -0.50 -14.60 -13.90
C PHE A 678 -1.33 -13.64 -14.75
N THR A 679 -0.73 -12.99 -15.74
CA THR A 679 -1.48 -12.18 -16.71
C THR A 679 -2.47 -13.05 -17.49
N LEU A 680 -2.04 -14.20 -18.00
CA LEU A 680 -2.91 -15.14 -18.69
C LEU A 680 -3.99 -15.71 -17.76
N SER A 681 -3.62 -16.08 -16.53
CA SER A 681 -4.55 -16.61 -15.53
C SER A 681 -5.70 -15.63 -15.28
N GLU A 682 -5.39 -14.34 -15.12
CA GLU A 682 -6.39 -13.30 -14.96
C GLU A 682 -7.27 -13.12 -16.21
N ARG A 683 -6.64 -13.12 -17.38
CA ARG A 683 -7.37 -13.01 -18.66
C ARG A 683 -8.30 -14.18 -18.92
N LEU A 684 -7.93 -15.39 -18.49
CA LEU A 684 -8.80 -16.56 -18.56
C LEU A 684 -9.99 -16.45 -17.61
N ILE A 685 -9.79 -15.97 -16.37
CA ILE A 685 -10.87 -15.72 -15.41
C ILE A 685 -11.86 -14.68 -15.95
N THR A 686 -11.33 -13.62 -16.57
CA THR A 686 -12.11 -12.55 -17.23
C THR A 686 -12.64 -12.94 -18.60
N ARG A 687 -12.29 -14.13 -19.12
CA ARG A 687 -12.61 -14.56 -20.49
C ARG A 687 -12.23 -13.50 -21.55
N PHE A 688 -11.16 -12.75 -21.28
CA PHE A 688 -10.69 -11.62 -22.09
C PHE A 688 -11.72 -10.50 -22.28
N ARG A 689 -12.74 -10.41 -21.42
CA ARG A 689 -13.75 -9.35 -21.45
C ARG A 689 -13.45 -8.26 -20.42
N PRO A 690 -13.76 -6.99 -20.73
CA PRO A 690 -13.68 -5.94 -19.74
C PRO A 690 -14.73 -6.15 -18.64
N LEU A 691 -14.43 -5.66 -17.45
CA LEU A 691 -15.39 -5.53 -16.37
C LEU A 691 -16.40 -4.44 -16.72
N GLU A 692 -17.59 -4.59 -16.17
CA GLU A 692 -18.66 -3.60 -16.23
C GLU A 692 -18.85 -2.98 -14.84
N PRO A 693 -19.17 -1.69 -14.74
CA PRO A 693 -19.70 -1.10 -13.52
C PRO A 693 -20.90 -1.92 -13.02
N LYS A 694 -20.91 -2.26 -11.72
CA LYS A 694 -21.99 -3.04 -11.10
C LYS A 694 -22.35 -2.49 -9.73
N LEU A 695 -23.63 -2.63 -9.39
CA LEU A 695 -24.17 -2.47 -8.04
C LEU A 695 -24.88 -3.78 -7.70
N CYS A 696 -24.35 -4.54 -6.75
CA CYS A 696 -24.94 -5.82 -6.37
C CYS A 696 -24.64 -6.15 -4.90
N SER A 697 -25.36 -7.13 -4.36
CA SER A 697 -25.08 -7.66 -3.02
C SER A 697 -23.85 -8.57 -3.04
N ILE A 698 -23.18 -8.74 -1.90
CA ILE A 698 -22.14 -9.77 -1.72
C ILE A 698 -22.65 -11.21 -1.90
N TYR A 699 -23.97 -11.41 -1.99
CA TYR A 699 -24.61 -12.69 -2.29
C TYR A 699 -24.92 -12.90 -3.78
N ASP A 700 -24.62 -11.91 -4.63
CA ASP A 700 -24.75 -12.06 -6.07
C ASP A 700 -23.62 -12.95 -6.62
N PRO A 701 -23.91 -13.95 -7.48
CA PRO A 701 -22.89 -14.76 -8.14
C PRO A 701 -21.82 -13.96 -8.90
N TYR A 702 -22.17 -12.79 -9.44
CA TYR A 702 -21.21 -11.87 -10.05
C TYR A 702 -20.14 -11.45 -9.04
N PHE A 703 -20.55 -11.04 -7.84
CA PHE A 703 -19.61 -10.61 -6.81
C PHE A 703 -18.67 -11.74 -6.40
N TRP A 704 -19.17 -12.97 -6.26
CA TRP A 704 -18.30 -14.12 -5.92
C TRP A 704 -17.24 -14.36 -7.00
N TRP A 705 -17.62 -14.20 -8.27
CA TRP A 705 -16.67 -14.24 -9.38
C TRP A 705 -15.67 -13.09 -9.35
N HIS A 706 -16.10 -11.90 -8.97
CA HIS A 706 -15.24 -10.73 -8.79
C HIS A 706 -14.23 -10.93 -7.63
N GLU A 707 -14.65 -11.51 -6.49
CA GLU A 707 -13.74 -11.88 -5.39
C GLU A 707 -12.67 -12.90 -5.84
N ARG A 708 -13.05 -13.86 -6.71
CA ARG A 708 -12.07 -14.80 -7.30
C ARG A 708 -11.02 -14.07 -8.14
N LEU A 709 -11.42 -13.02 -8.85
CA LEU A 709 -10.51 -12.20 -9.65
C LEU A 709 -9.46 -11.51 -8.75
N TRP A 710 -9.87 -10.95 -7.62
CA TRP A 710 -8.96 -10.30 -6.67
C TRP A 710 -7.92 -11.24 -6.07
N LYS A 711 -8.20 -12.55 -6.03
CA LYS A 711 -7.22 -13.54 -5.55
C LYS A 711 -6.06 -13.80 -6.51
N VAL A 712 -6.11 -13.32 -7.75
CA VAL A 712 -4.98 -13.47 -8.67
C VAL A 712 -3.78 -12.65 -8.14
N PRO A 713 -2.60 -13.26 -7.94
CA PRO A 713 -1.46 -12.54 -7.36
C PRO A 713 -1.02 -11.37 -8.22
N GLU A 714 -0.82 -10.19 -7.62
CA GLU A 714 -0.36 -8.99 -8.34
C GLU A 714 1.01 -8.47 -7.90
N HIS A 715 1.52 -8.90 -6.75
CA HIS A 715 2.77 -8.36 -6.19
C HIS A 715 4.02 -8.62 -7.05
N TYR A 716 3.97 -9.56 -8.00
CA TYR A 716 5.05 -9.76 -8.98
C TYR A 716 5.28 -8.50 -9.83
N LEU A 717 4.25 -7.67 -10.04
CA LEU A 717 4.33 -6.42 -10.81
C LEU A 717 5.28 -5.40 -10.17
N ASN A 718 5.50 -5.47 -8.86
CA ASN A 718 6.43 -4.59 -8.16
C ASN A 718 7.90 -4.81 -8.54
N LEU A 719 8.23 -5.97 -9.13
CA LEU A 719 9.56 -6.23 -9.68
C LEU A 719 9.84 -5.37 -10.92
N PHE A 720 8.80 -4.84 -11.57
CA PHE A 720 8.89 -4.00 -12.76
C PHE A 720 8.74 -2.49 -12.45
N SER A 721 8.59 -2.10 -11.18
CA SER A 721 8.41 -0.69 -10.79
C SER A 721 9.56 0.20 -11.29
N GLY A 722 9.20 1.32 -11.90
CA GLY A 722 10.13 2.25 -12.53
C GLY A 722 10.71 1.77 -13.87
N THR A 723 10.12 0.76 -14.51
CA THR A 723 10.53 0.28 -15.84
C THR A 723 9.42 0.45 -16.86
N PRO A 724 9.73 0.54 -18.17
CA PRO A 724 8.72 0.53 -19.22
C PRO A 724 7.81 -0.71 -19.20
N TYR A 725 8.35 -1.84 -18.74
CA TYR A 725 7.70 -3.15 -18.77
C TYR A 725 6.47 -3.23 -17.86
N LYS A 726 6.43 -2.47 -16.75
CA LYS A 726 5.24 -2.47 -15.88
C LYS A 726 4.00 -1.94 -16.62
N THR A 727 4.17 -0.89 -17.42
CA THR A 727 3.06 -0.35 -18.24
C THR A 727 2.62 -1.32 -19.34
N LEU A 728 3.55 -2.11 -19.89
CA LEU A 728 3.21 -3.18 -20.83
C LEU A 728 2.34 -4.24 -20.15
N LEU A 729 2.75 -4.71 -18.96
CA LEU A 729 1.98 -5.70 -18.19
C LEU A 729 0.60 -5.18 -17.82
N TRP A 730 0.46 -3.90 -17.44
CA TRP A 730 -0.84 -3.30 -17.21
C TRP A 730 -1.76 -3.30 -18.44
N ARG A 731 -1.22 -3.02 -19.63
CA ARG A 731 -1.98 -3.16 -20.88
C ARG A 731 -2.38 -4.60 -21.15
N MET A 732 -1.46 -5.54 -20.93
CA MET A 732 -1.74 -6.97 -21.08
C MET A 732 -2.81 -7.45 -20.11
N LEU A 733 -2.91 -6.85 -18.92
CA LEU A 733 -3.96 -7.09 -17.91
C LEU A 733 -5.27 -6.33 -18.20
N GLY A 734 -5.26 -5.36 -19.10
CA GLY A 734 -6.45 -4.69 -19.62
C GLY A 734 -6.68 -3.27 -19.13
N VAL A 735 -5.72 -2.70 -18.40
CA VAL A 735 -5.72 -1.26 -18.08
C VAL A 735 -5.52 -0.47 -19.37
N ARG A 736 -6.34 0.57 -19.57
CA ARG A 736 -6.15 1.52 -20.67
C ARG A 736 -5.01 2.48 -20.32
N MET A 737 -3.79 2.12 -20.71
CA MET A 737 -2.57 2.87 -20.36
C MET A 737 -2.03 3.71 -21.52
N GLY A 738 -1.92 5.01 -21.28
CA GLY A 738 -1.28 5.99 -22.16
C GLY A 738 0.22 5.80 -22.33
N ARG A 739 0.80 6.56 -23.25
CA ARG A 739 2.20 6.50 -23.66
C ARG A 739 3.13 7.03 -22.56
N ARG A 740 4.25 6.33 -22.34
CA ARG A 740 5.34 6.73 -21.43
C ARG A 740 4.89 7.12 -20.02
N VAL A 741 3.83 6.48 -19.53
CA VAL A 741 3.46 6.52 -18.11
C VAL A 741 4.63 6.03 -17.27
N PHE A 742 4.93 6.76 -16.20
CA PHE A 742 5.86 6.34 -15.18
C PHE A 742 5.08 5.72 -14.01
N ASP A 743 5.39 4.47 -13.68
CA ASP A 743 4.77 3.76 -12.55
C ASP A 743 5.86 3.23 -11.62
N ASP A 744 5.88 3.77 -10.39
CA ASP A 744 6.86 3.43 -9.36
C ASP A 744 6.34 2.51 -8.26
N GLY A 745 5.26 1.79 -8.51
CA GLY A 745 4.63 0.91 -7.52
C GLY A 745 3.15 1.21 -7.27
N ALA A 746 2.44 1.74 -8.27
CA ALA A 746 1.00 1.87 -8.22
C ALA A 746 0.30 0.50 -8.27
N GLY A 747 -0.85 0.41 -7.61
CA GLY A 747 -1.77 -0.74 -7.63
C GLY A 747 -3.10 -0.41 -8.29
N PHE A 748 -3.68 -1.38 -9.01
CA PHE A 748 -4.96 -1.27 -9.69
C PHE A 748 -5.81 -2.51 -9.39
N THR A 749 -6.95 -2.32 -8.72
CA THR A 749 -7.84 -3.43 -8.34
C THR A 749 -8.66 -3.93 -9.54
N GLU A 750 -9.50 -3.07 -10.15
CA GLU A 750 -10.29 -3.40 -11.34
C GLU A 750 -9.62 -2.88 -12.59
N ARG A 751 -8.60 -3.61 -13.05
CA ARG A 751 -7.72 -3.19 -14.17
C ARG A 751 -8.46 -2.64 -15.39
N THR A 752 -9.55 -3.27 -15.82
CA THR A 752 -10.30 -2.88 -17.04
C THR A 752 -11.29 -1.72 -16.84
N LEU A 753 -11.51 -1.29 -15.60
CA LEU A 753 -12.28 -0.07 -15.28
C LEU A 753 -11.38 1.16 -15.15
N THR A 754 -10.07 0.98 -15.07
CA THR A 754 -9.08 2.06 -14.95
C THR A 754 -8.59 2.55 -16.32
N THR A 755 -8.59 3.88 -16.50
CA THR A 755 -7.95 4.56 -17.63
C THR A 755 -6.90 5.55 -17.13
N ILE A 756 -5.69 5.47 -17.68
CA ILE A 756 -4.55 6.34 -17.34
C ILE A 756 -4.05 7.00 -18.62
N GLY A 757 -4.05 8.34 -18.67
CA GLY A 757 -3.61 9.13 -19.82
C GLY A 757 -2.12 9.08 -20.09
N ASP A 758 -1.69 9.76 -21.15
CA ASP A 758 -0.28 9.82 -21.56
C ASP A 758 0.56 10.55 -20.49
N PHE A 759 1.83 10.19 -20.33
CA PHE A 759 2.80 10.88 -19.47
C PHE A 759 2.43 11.01 -17.97
N CYS A 760 1.46 10.24 -17.48
CA CYS A 760 1.13 10.22 -16.06
C CYS A 760 2.31 9.74 -15.20
N THR A 761 2.38 10.24 -13.97
CA THR A 761 3.39 9.88 -12.97
C THR A 761 2.71 9.27 -11.75
N LEU A 762 2.91 7.97 -11.54
CA LEU A 762 2.28 7.20 -10.46
C LEU A 762 3.33 6.82 -9.42
N ASN A 763 3.28 7.45 -8.25
CA ASN A 763 4.28 7.24 -7.19
C ASN A 763 4.08 5.91 -6.45
N GLN A 764 5.10 5.55 -5.66
CA GLN A 764 5.10 4.33 -4.86
C GLN A 764 3.87 4.25 -3.95
N ALA A 765 3.24 3.07 -3.92
CA ALA A 765 2.07 2.75 -3.11
C ALA A 765 0.82 3.60 -3.40
N SER A 766 0.79 4.37 -4.49
CA SER A 766 -0.46 4.96 -4.97
C SER A 766 -1.42 3.85 -5.41
N THR A 767 -2.73 4.06 -5.24
CA THR A 767 -3.75 3.06 -5.56
C THR A 767 -4.89 3.71 -6.35
N VAL A 768 -5.35 3.05 -7.41
CA VAL A 768 -6.66 3.35 -8.02
C VAL A 768 -7.57 2.14 -7.78
N GLN A 769 -8.57 2.36 -6.93
CA GLN A 769 -9.57 1.37 -6.56
C GLN A 769 -10.91 1.74 -7.20
N CYS A 770 -11.36 0.95 -8.16
CA CYS A 770 -12.57 1.20 -8.94
C CYS A 770 -13.80 0.48 -8.36
N HIS A 771 -13.79 0.19 -7.05
CA HIS A 771 -14.93 -0.31 -6.31
C HIS A 771 -14.99 0.19 -4.87
N SER A 772 -16.13 -0.02 -4.23
CA SER A 772 -16.32 -0.04 -2.78
C SER A 772 -17.19 -1.23 -2.40
N GLN A 773 -16.95 -1.77 -1.22
CA GLN A 773 -17.83 -2.75 -0.58
C GLN A 773 -18.19 -2.20 0.79
N GLU A 774 -19.44 -1.78 0.97
CA GLU A 774 -19.94 -1.16 2.21
C GLU A 774 -21.11 -2.01 2.72
N ASP A 775 -21.00 -2.56 3.93
CA ASP A 775 -22.07 -3.32 4.60
C ASP A 775 -22.76 -4.42 3.75
N GLY A 776 -21.99 -5.12 2.91
CA GLY A 776 -22.52 -6.19 2.05
C GLY A 776 -23.09 -5.71 0.70
N THR A 777 -22.91 -4.44 0.38
CA THR A 777 -23.22 -3.85 -0.94
C THR A 777 -21.92 -3.58 -1.70
N PHE A 778 -21.75 -4.23 -2.85
CA PHE A 778 -20.65 -4.00 -3.79
C PHE A 778 -21.04 -2.99 -4.86
N LYS A 779 -20.17 -1.99 -5.07
CA LYS A 779 -20.33 -0.90 -6.04
C LYS A 779 -19.04 -0.77 -6.83
N SER A 780 -19.09 -0.73 -8.15
CA SER A 780 -17.94 -0.44 -9.00
C SER A 780 -18.29 0.56 -10.09
N ASP A 781 -17.30 1.36 -10.49
CA ASP A 781 -17.41 2.29 -11.61
C ASP A 781 -16.03 2.59 -12.20
N ARG A 782 -16.01 3.20 -13.39
CA ARG A 782 -14.79 3.58 -14.10
C ARG A 782 -14.09 4.74 -13.39
N SER A 783 -12.76 4.72 -13.39
CA SER A 783 -11.95 5.86 -12.96
C SER A 783 -10.98 6.26 -14.08
N VAL A 784 -10.95 7.55 -14.39
CA VAL A 784 -10.20 8.11 -15.52
C VAL A 784 -9.22 9.16 -15.03
N LEU A 785 -7.94 9.00 -15.36
CA LEU A 785 -6.90 10.00 -15.17
C LEU A 785 -6.47 10.55 -16.53
N GLY A 786 -6.59 11.86 -16.71
CA GLY A 786 -6.18 12.58 -17.91
C GLY A 786 -4.66 12.54 -18.15
N THR A 787 -4.22 13.18 -19.21
CA THR A 787 -2.80 13.28 -19.61
C THR A 787 -2.00 14.02 -18.55
N GLY A 788 -0.81 13.51 -18.21
CA GLY A 788 0.14 14.19 -17.33
C GLY A 788 -0.28 14.25 -15.86
N CYS A 789 -1.29 13.49 -15.43
CA CYS A 789 -1.69 13.44 -14.04
C CYS A 789 -0.58 12.89 -13.13
N THR A 790 -0.49 13.39 -11.90
CA THR A 790 0.43 12.88 -10.88
C THR A 790 -0.33 12.34 -9.67
N LEU A 791 -0.08 11.09 -9.31
CA LEU A 791 -0.52 10.50 -8.05
C LEU A 791 0.63 10.50 -7.06
N GLY A 792 0.48 11.22 -5.94
CA GLY A 792 1.46 11.32 -4.86
C GLY A 792 1.71 9.99 -4.14
N VAL A 793 2.78 9.92 -3.36
CA VAL A 793 3.14 8.71 -2.59
C VAL A 793 1.97 8.31 -1.70
N LYS A 794 1.54 7.05 -1.78
CA LYS A 794 0.42 6.50 -0.99
C LYS A 794 -0.94 7.22 -1.16
N SER A 795 -1.10 8.01 -2.23
CA SER A 795 -2.41 8.56 -2.59
C SER A 795 -3.37 7.43 -2.97
N HIS A 796 -4.66 7.62 -2.71
CA HIS A 796 -5.69 6.64 -2.97
C HIS A 796 -6.81 7.30 -3.78
N VAL A 797 -7.07 6.76 -4.96
CA VAL A 797 -8.13 7.17 -5.86
C VAL A 797 -9.26 6.16 -5.80
N HIS A 798 -10.46 6.61 -5.45
CA HIS A 798 -11.64 5.74 -5.38
C HIS A 798 -12.37 5.63 -6.74
N TYR A 799 -13.54 4.98 -6.74
CA TYR A 799 -14.26 4.65 -7.97
C TYR A 799 -15.08 5.83 -8.52
N GLY A 800 -15.37 5.83 -9.81
CA GLY A 800 -16.23 6.83 -10.44
C GLY A 800 -15.59 8.22 -10.55
N VAL A 801 -14.27 8.31 -10.43
CA VAL A 801 -13.57 9.61 -10.46
C VAL A 801 -13.10 9.99 -11.85
N THR A 802 -13.00 11.28 -12.10
CA THR A 802 -12.33 11.83 -13.29
C THR A 802 -11.31 12.87 -12.86
N MET A 803 -10.04 12.67 -13.21
CA MET A 803 -8.99 13.68 -13.06
C MET A 803 -8.70 14.31 -14.41
N GLY A 804 -8.85 15.63 -14.49
CA GLY A 804 -8.50 16.43 -15.67
C GLY A 804 -6.99 16.41 -15.96
N ASP A 805 -6.62 16.83 -17.16
CA ASP A 805 -5.22 16.84 -17.59
C ASP A 805 -4.33 17.62 -16.61
N HIS A 806 -3.15 17.08 -16.35
CA HIS A 806 -2.14 17.65 -15.45
C HIS A 806 -2.57 17.80 -13.98
N ALA A 807 -3.73 17.25 -13.58
CA ALA A 807 -4.15 17.25 -12.20
C ALA A 807 -3.18 16.46 -11.29
N GLN A 808 -3.10 16.87 -10.02
CA GLN A 808 -2.17 16.30 -9.06
C GLN A 808 -2.85 15.96 -7.75
N LEU A 809 -2.65 14.72 -7.28
CA LEU A 809 -2.92 14.34 -5.89
C LEU A 809 -1.64 14.38 -5.08
N ALA A 810 -1.67 15.04 -3.95
CA ALA A 810 -0.56 15.14 -3.01
C ALA A 810 -0.28 13.80 -2.29
N ALA A 811 0.77 13.77 -1.48
CA ALA A 811 1.13 12.60 -0.70
C ALA A 811 -0.02 12.23 0.27
N ASP A 812 -0.33 10.94 0.38
CA ASP A 812 -1.41 10.36 1.19
C ASP A 812 -2.84 10.81 0.86
N ALA A 813 -3.04 11.67 -0.15
CA ALA A 813 -4.37 12.19 -0.47
C ALA A 813 -5.40 11.08 -0.79
N PHE A 814 -6.62 11.21 -0.28
CA PHE A 814 -7.73 10.28 -0.54
C PHE A 814 -8.82 10.93 -1.38
N LEU A 815 -8.79 10.65 -2.69
CA LEU A 815 -9.80 11.16 -3.62
C LEU A 815 -11.07 10.31 -3.53
N MET A 816 -12.15 10.94 -3.08
CA MET A 816 -13.43 10.30 -2.82
C MET A 816 -14.14 9.84 -4.09
N LYS A 817 -15.06 8.88 -3.91
CA LYS A 817 -15.88 8.33 -5.00
C LYS A 817 -16.65 9.42 -5.73
N GLY A 818 -16.66 9.39 -7.05
CA GLY A 818 -17.43 10.33 -7.88
C GLY A 818 -16.79 11.71 -8.10
N GLU A 819 -15.63 12.00 -7.52
CA GLU A 819 -15.01 13.34 -7.63
C GLU A 819 -14.52 13.65 -9.05
N GLU A 820 -14.76 14.89 -9.48
CA GLU A 820 -14.17 15.49 -10.68
C GLU A 820 -13.10 16.50 -10.27
N VAL A 821 -11.84 16.17 -10.53
CA VAL A 821 -10.68 17.03 -10.29
C VAL A 821 -10.43 17.87 -11.55
N PRO A 822 -10.45 19.21 -11.47
CA PRO A 822 -10.19 20.06 -12.62
C PRO A 822 -8.78 19.86 -13.20
N ALA A 823 -8.62 20.20 -14.48
CA ALA A 823 -7.30 20.21 -15.11
C ALA A 823 -6.36 21.16 -14.36
N HIS A 824 -5.09 20.78 -14.26
CA HIS A 824 -4.04 21.51 -13.54
C HIS A 824 -4.27 21.73 -12.03
N ALA A 825 -5.34 21.20 -11.45
CA ALA A 825 -5.63 21.36 -10.04
C ALA A 825 -4.72 20.48 -9.17
N ARG A 826 -4.40 20.97 -7.97
CA ARG A 826 -3.68 20.23 -6.94
C ARG A 826 -4.60 19.96 -5.76
N TRP A 827 -4.72 18.69 -5.40
CA TRP A 827 -5.59 18.24 -4.31
C TRP A 827 -4.78 17.56 -3.22
N VAL A 828 -5.15 17.80 -1.96
CA VAL A 828 -4.46 17.35 -0.76
C VAL A 828 -5.46 16.90 0.30
N GLY A 829 -5.05 15.97 1.16
CA GLY A 829 -5.79 15.61 2.36
C GLY A 829 -6.63 14.33 2.26
N ASN A 830 -7.28 14.00 3.36
CA ASN A 830 -8.13 12.83 3.55
C ASN A 830 -9.39 13.24 4.33
N PRO A 831 -10.52 13.48 3.63
CA PRO A 831 -10.71 13.46 2.17
C PRO A 831 -9.90 14.52 1.42
N ALA A 832 -9.56 14.24 0.16
CA ALA A 832 -8.83 15.18 -0.67
C ALA A 832 -9.74 16.35 -1.10
N ALA A 833 -9.20 17.55 -1.00
CA ALA A 833 -9.81 18.79 -1.49
C ALA A 833 -8.75 19.64 -2.21
N GLU A 834 -9.21 20.61 -3.00
CA GLU A 834 -8.34 21.55 -3.69
C GLU A 834 -7.49 22.35 -2.69
N ALA A 835 -6.19 22.41 -2.93
CA ALA A 835 -5.25 23.10 -2.05
C ALA A 835 -5.47 24.62 -2.12
N ARG A 836 -6.13 25.19 -1.10
CA ARG A 836 -6.27 26.65 -0.94
C ARG A 836 -5.03 27.21 -0.23
N GLY A 837 -4.35 28.17 -0.86
CA GLY A 837 -3.45 29.09 -0.13
C GLY A 837 -2.01 28.63 0.20
N ALA A 838 -1.48 27.55 -0.35
CA ALA A 838 -0.06 27.22 -0.20
C ALA A 838 0.65 27.21 -1.56
N ALA A 839 1.34 28.31 -1.86
CA ALA A 839 2.27 28.37 -2.98
C ALA A 839 3.31 27.25 -2.82
N TYR A 840 3.38 26.36 -3.81
CA TYR A 840 4.60 25.60 -4.04
C TYR A 840 5.70 26.64 -4.28
N ARG A 841 6.67 26.76 -3.37
CA ARG A 841 7.91 27.45 -3.72
C ARG A 841 8.79 26.40 -4.39
N PRO A 842 8.98 26.41 -5.72
CA PRO A 842 10.13 25.73 -6.27
C PRO A 842 11.34 26.33 -5.56
N VAL A 843 12.03 25.51 -4.77
CA VAL A 843 13.26 25.94 -4.12
C VAL A 843 14.20 26.34 -5.24
N ALA A 844 14.56 27.62 -5.31
CA ALA A 844 15.59 28.09 -6.22
C ALA A 844 16.83 27.23 -6.00
N LEU A 845 17.14 26.38 -6.98
CA LEU A 845 18.38 25.61 -7.00
C LEU A 845 19.52 26.62 -7.19
N ASN A 846 20.00 27.19 -6.10
CA ASN A 846 21.10 28.16 -6.11
C ASN A 846 22.31 27.55 -6.83
N GLY A 847 22.64 28.13 -7.99
CA GLY A 847 23.75 27.71 -8.83
C GLY A 847 24.02 28.62 -10.02
N SER A 848 23.76 29.93 -9.91
CA SER A 848 24.27 30.92 -10.85
C SER A 848 25.28 31.79 -10.10
N PRO A 849 26.57 31.83 -10.48
CA PRO A 849 27.53 32.70 -9.82
C PRO A 849 27.14 34.16 -10.13
N GLN A 850 26.83 34.94 -9.09
CA GLN A 850 26.74 36.39 -9.24
C GLN A 850 28.11 36.92 -9.70
N PRO A 851 28.17 37.80 -10.72
CA PRO A 851 29.42 38.42 -11.10
C PRO A 851 29.91 39.32 -9.97
N HIS A 852 31.12 39.05 -9.48
CA HIS A 852 31.82 39.95 -8.58
C HIS A 852 31.93 41.34 -9.20
N ALA A 853 31.32 42.33 -8.54
CA ALA A 853 31.58 43.73 -8.81
C ALA A 853 33.04 44.03 -8.45
N ALA A 854 33.86 44.27 -9.47
CA ALA A 854 35.22 44.77 -9.31
C ALA A 854 35.16 46.22 -8.78
N SER A 855 35.65 46.41 -7.56
CA SER A 855 36.02 47.71 -7.04
C SER A 855 37.33 48.16 -7.69
N GLY A 856 37.27 49.18 -8.55
CA GLY A 856 38.45 49.89 -9.05
C GLY A 856 38.72 51.16 -8.24
N ARG A 857 39.85 51.18 -7.52
CA ARG A 857 40.69 52.36 -7.27
C ARG A 857 42.14 51.87 -7.21
N GLY A 858 42.99 52.38 -8.10
CA GLY A 858 44.42 52.09 -8.16
C GLY A 858 44.83 51.45 -9.47
#